data_AF-A0A290MWD1-F1
#
_entry.id   AF-A0A290MWD1-F1
#
_cell.length_a   1.000
_cell.length_b   1.000
_cell.length_c   1.000
_cell.angle_alpha   90.00
_cell.angle_beta   90.00
_cell.angle_gamma   90.00
#
_symmetry.space_group_name_H-M   'P 1'
#
loop_
_entity.id
_entity.type
_entity.pdbx_description
1 polymer ?
#
loop_
_entity_poly.entity_id
_entity_poly.type
_entity_poly.pdbx_seq_one_letter_code
_entity_poly.pdbx_strand_id
1 'polypeptide(L)'
;MITFDSSALLSYYQARTGLTGAGASGVSTTSSRSKAVVPNAPWLSNASPPASDLVRTALAGRKFIDEGANTSSLKGVSADYKKLFATYQALNTLSALATRAGEKGVTDGEVSRLQTALTKGLGEISGYVQNLSLDQMRLTTGAVMTTDKGTVGVPKATYSYTTDKLYSGQFDDEVPRFQGNVAFDVSVKSFGVTSTVTMDLSEMGATPRTMSNVVTYMNGKMKAAGFNTDFSVQRTPGEERTVQVNGKPVKLPATGDDFALRVNGDSVEQLTFSAPTTAPAVYVTTRAGDPDPDKKTETDDGVFETTLTKYSAAGPAGGPGAGAPGGKVFSETLQGTISSVRKSVTGADGSIYMLADVATEVDGKTDINGQPIKGESDVALLKYDSAGHLLYARSLGATDNASGLSLAVADDGSIAVAGSVSGRLQGAVNGPINNSDSSTTTDSFVTRYDAKGDEQWTVRRGGLQEDEATALAFGANGVLYVGGRSKSDLPGAVGTDPAGGWDAYLSAFATDANGQPKALFTQKFGTAENDSVSDIVVNGSQVIVGSKENGQAMLRSFEVNPSVVTENVTKLNQYGAYESVPVTYTKTATLTAGATRDLGSLKGGDIVGLKIDGGQLYVGGYTANNLMSIGGATTAPSGGMDGFVGRMSLDISNTTSDTLTYYGGTGDDTVTGFAVSNGTAWLVGAAGKNLDGEETVGTKDGYVAQVNVGTGAVDWSQRVTGKDGYAAPTSVAVSSSGASSLDAFGLPSGAMDFSQSNRIVSATSARPGDTFQIRTRERGALTTVTIDANDTLETLADKIKRASGFRAKVETATSGNSRVLKISPASNNATLEIVPGKGGTDVLRSLGLAGGVVRATKTEDGKTVSADGSGPVYGLQLPPELDLTSEAGRKNANMVITRAMSQVRTAYREIADTALGIKTDTTSGSGKTGGTVPAYLKNQVANYQAALNRLTGG
;
A
#
# COMPACT_ATOMS: atom_id res chain seq x y z
N MET A 1 -0.22 62.29 62.38
CA MET A 1 0.79 63.00 61.56
C MET A 1 2.15 62.51 61.98
N ILE A 2 2.82 61.72 61.14
CA ILE A 2 4.28 61.65 61.11
C ILE A 2 4.65 61.61 59.63
N THR A 3 5.40 62.64 59.25
CA THR A 3 5.92 62.99 57.93
C THR A 3 7.04 62.05 57.52
N PHE A 4 7.03 61.62 56.25
CA PHE A 4 8.16 60.91 55.65
C PHE A 4 9.19 61.91 55.11
N ASP A 5 10.44 61.72 55.53
CA ASP A 5 11.63 62.46 55.13
C ASP A 5 12.05 62.06 53.70
N SER A 6 12.14 63.05 52.82
CA SER A 6 12.46 62.92 51.39
C SER A 6 13.96 62.79 51.09
N SER A 7 14.82 62.77 52.11
CA SER A 7 16.28 62.68 51.94
C SER A 7 16.78 61.32 51.44
N ALA A 8 16.12 60.21 51.78
CA ALA A 8 16.55 58.87 51.32
C ALA A 8 16.28 58.61 49.83
N LEU A 9 15.22 59.22 49.28
CA LEU A 9 14.86 59.11 47.85
C LEU A 9 15.77 59.94 46.96
N LEU A 10 16.32 61.05 47.47
CA LEU A 10 17.28 61.87 46.73
C LEU A 10 18.66 61.20 46.66
N SER A 11 19.10 60.54 47.73
CA SER A 11 20.37 59.79 47.75
C SER A 11 20.35 58.56 46.83
N TYR A 12 19.22 57.86 46.72
CA TYR A 12 19.08 56.72 45.80
C TYR A 12 19.04 57.15 44.33
N TYR A 13 18.43 58.30 44.02
CA TYR A 13 18.40 58.80 42.64
C TYR A 13 19.74 59.38 42.19
N GLN A 14 20.48 60.03 43.09
CA GLN A 14 21.82 60.58 42.80
C GLN A 14 22.89 59.48 42.63
N ALA A 15 22.74 58.32 43.28
CA ALA A 15 23.63 57.16 43.09
C ALA A 15 23.40 56.42 41.76
N ARG A 16 22.25 56.59 41.11
CA ARG A 16 21.88 55.89 39.86
C ARG A 16 22.13 56.70 38.58
N THR A 17 22.32 58.02 38.68
CA THR A 17 22.56 58.89 37.51
C THR A 17 23.93 59.57 37.47
N GLY A 18 24.79 59.37 38.49
CA GLY A 18 26.22 59.66 38.44
C GLY A 18 26.59 61.03 37.87
N LEU A 19 26.43 62.10 38.64
CA LEU A 19 27.03 63.41 38.35
C LEU A 19 27.43 64.11 39.66
N THR A 20 28.72 64.13 39.96
CA THR A 20 29.37 65.19 40.76
C THR A 20 30.51 65.76 39.94
N GLY A 21 30.50 67.08 39.72
CA GLY A 21 31.56 67.77 39.00
C GLY A 21 32.81 67.96 39.86
N ALA A 22 33.98 67.67 39.28
CA ALA A 22 35.07 68.61 38.99
C ALA A 22 36.41 67.85 38.87
N GLY A 23 37.03 67.91 37.67
CA GLY A 23 38.48 67.71 37.50
C GLY A 23 38.93 66.67 36.48
N ALA A 24 39.54 67.17 35.40
CA ALA A 24 40.49 66.53 34.47
C ALA A 24 39.96 65.59 33.35
N SER A 25 39.69 66.24 32.21
CA SER A 25 40.12 65.92 30.83
C SER A 25 40.43 64.46 30.46
N GLY A 26 39.57 63.91 29.60
CA GLY A 26 39.88 62.73 28.78
C GLY A 26 38.77 62.50 27.75
N VAL A 27 38.96 63.00 26.53
CA VAL A 27 38.08 62.71 25.39
C VAL A 27 38.17 61.22 25.07
N SER A 28 37.08 60.47 25.29
CA SER A 28 36.86 59.20 24.61
C SER A 28 35.51 59.23 23.91
N THR A 29 35.54 59.33 22.59
CA THR A 29 34.40 59.17 21.71
C THR A 29 33.91 57.73 21.76
N THR A 30 32.96 57.41 22.64
CA THR A 30 32.14 56.20 22.53
C THR A 30 30.84 56.55 21.83
N SER A 31 30.69 56.07 20.59
CA SER A 31 29.43 56.09 19.86
C SER A 31 28.32 55.47 20.71
N SER A 32 27.31 56.24 21.08
CA SER A 32 26.08 55.73 21.64
C SER A 32 25.38 54.87 20.57
N ARG A 33 25.41 53.54 20.73
CA ARG A 33 24.45 52.69 20.00
C ARG A 33 23.06 53.06 20.53
N SER A 34 22.17 53.48 19.64
CA SER A 34 20.76 53.66 19.95
C SER A 34 20.20 52.39 20.60
N LYS A 35 19.41 52.55 21.66
CA LYS A 35 18.75 51.45 22.36
C LYS A 35 17.82 50.75 21.36
N ALA A 36 18.00 49.45 21.12
CA ALA A 36 17.16 48.71 20.18
C ALA A 36 15.70 48.74 20.64
N VAL A 37 14.78 49.12 19.76
CA VAL A 37 13.34 49.17 20.05
C VAL A 37 12.74 47.80 19.74
N VAL A 38 12.31 47.09 20.78
CA VAL A 38 11.56 45.83 20.66
C VAL A 38 10.06 46.14 20.70
N PRO A 39 9.27 45.76 19.68
CA PRO A 39 7.83 45.99 19.68
C PRO A 39 7.12 45.07 20.68
N ASN A 40 5.87 45.38 21.02
CA ASN A 40 5.06 44.48 21.84
C ASN A 40 4.78 43.18 21.09
N ALA A 41 4.83 42.05 21.79
CA ALA A 41 4.57 40.77 21.18
C ALA A 41 3.12 40.72 20.68
N PRO A 42 2.90 40.25 19.44
CA PRO A 42 1.61 40.42 18.77
C PRO A 42 0.46 39.60 19.36
N TRP A 43 0.77 38.53 20.10
CA TRP A 43 -0.19 37.71 20.84
C TRP A 43 -0.50 38.25 22.25
N LEU A 44 0.09 39.39 22.65
CA LEU A 44 -0.15 40.04 23.94
C LEU A 44 -1.04 41.29 23.82
N SER A 45 -1.40 41.73 22.61
CA SER A 45 -2.29 42.87 22.42
C SER A 45 -3.76 42.42 22.45
N ASN A 46 -4.64 43.20 23.08
CA ASN A 46 -6.10 43.02 23.07
C ASN A 46 -6.73 43.32 21.67
N ALA A 47 -5.93 43.29 20.61
CA ALA A 47 -6.26 43.76 19.26
C ALA A 47 -6.25 42.64 18.20
N SER A 48 -6.13 41.36 18.60
CA SER A 48 -6.31 40.25 17.64
C SER A 48 -7.79 40.17 17.23
N PRO A 49 -8.12 40.12 15.92
CA PRO A 49 -9.49 39.96 15.46
C PRO A 49 -10.13 38.69 16.05
N PRO A 50 -11.44 38.69 16.33
CA PRO A 50 -12.18 37.48 16.69
C PRO A 50 -11.99 36.36 15.65
N ALA A 51 -11.96 35.10 16.08
CA ALA A 51 -11.77 33.95 15.18
C ALA A 51 -12.80 33.92 14.04
N SER A 52 -14.05 34.33 14.31
CA SER A 52 -15.12 34.43 13.30
C SER A 52 -14.80 35.44 12.19
N ASP A 53 -14.12 36.53 12.51
CA ASP A 53 -13.75 37.55 11.53
C ASP A 53 -12.56 37.10 10.66
N LEU A 54 -11.63 36.33 11.25
CA LEU A 54 -10.53 35.70 10.52
C LEU A 54 -11.06 34.66 9.51
N VAL A 55 -12.00 33.80 9.93
CA VAL A 55 -12.65 32.84 9.04
C VAL A 55 -13.39 33.57 7.91
N ARG A 56 -14.17 34.60 8.23
CA ARG A 56 -14.90 35.38 7.22
C ARG A 56 -13.97 36.04 6.21
N THR A 57 -12.86 36.64 6.67
CA THR A 57 -11.90 37.30 5.76
C THR A 57 -11.11 36.31 4.90
N ALA A 58 -10.77 35.13 5.43
CA ALA A 58 -10.14 34.05 4.67
C ALA A 58 -11.08 33.51 3.57
N LEU A 59 -12.35 33.24 3.91
CA LEU A 59 -13.37 32.79 2.96
C LEU A 59 -13.72 33.86 1.91
N ALA A 60 -13.58 35.15 2.25
CA ALA A 60 -13.70 36.26 1.30
C ALA A 60 -12.48 36.40 0.35
N GLY A 61 -11.51 35.49 0.43
CA GLY A 61 -10.40 35.40 -0.51
C GLY A 61 -9.24 36.38 -0.26
N ARG A 62 -9.21 37.06 0.90
CA ARG A 62 -8.08 37.93 1.27
C ARG A 62 -6.77 37.16 1.37
N LYS A 63 -5.66 37.86 1.16
CA LYS A 63 -4.30 37.33 1.39
C LYS A 63 -4.10 36.99 2.85
N PHE A 64 -3.47 35.85 3.13
CA PHE A 64 -3.12 35.43 4.48
C PHE A 64 -1.91 36.20 5.02
N ILE A 65 -0.96 36.56 4.16
CA ILE A 65 0.25 37.29 4.50
C ILE A 65 0.08 38.77 4.14
N ASP A 66 0.16 39.63 5.16
CA ASP A 66 0.16 41.09 5.01
C ASP A 66 1.19 41.73 5.95
N GLU A 67 2.35 42.11 5.41
CA GLU A 67 3.39 42.84 6.17
C GLU A 67 2.98 44.29 6.51
N GLY A 68 1.98 44.84 5.83
CA GLY A 68 1.51 46.22 5.95
C GLY A 68 0.42 46.44 7.01
N ALA A 69 -0.22 45.38 7.48
CA ALA A 69 -1.40 45.44 8.36
C ALA A 69 -1.19 46.21 9.68
N ASN A 70 0.06 46.43 10.14
CA ASN A 70 0.38 47.08 11.42
C ASN A 70 1.49 48.16 11.35
N THR A 71 1.59 48.89 10.25
CA THR A 71 2.62 49.91 9.97
C THR A 71 2.78 51.01 11.04
N SER A 72 1.76 51.31 11.85
CA SER A 72 1.77 52.38 12.86
C SER A 72 2.52 52.04 14.17
N SER A 73 2.58 50.75 14.56
CA SER A 73 3.22 50.29 15.81
C SER A 73 4.69 49.85 15.66
N LEU A 74 5.22 49.86 14.42
CA LEU A 74 6.50 49.25 14.04
C LEU A 74 7.47 50.24 13.38
N LYS A 75 7.34 51.54 13.67
CA LYS A 75 8.20 52.60 13.13
C LYS A 75 9.53 52.64 13.90
N GLY A 76 10.66 52.46 13.20
CA GLY A 76 12.01 52.41 13.81
C GLY A 76 12.45 51.03 14.35
N VAL A 77 11.67 49.99 14.06
CA VAL A 77 11.90 48.59 14.49
C VAL A 77 12.47 47.77 13.33
N SER A 78 13.29 46.75 13.62
CA SER A 78 13.83 45.83 12.60
C SER A 78 12.72 45.25 11.71
N ALA A 79 13.02 45.09 10.41
CA ALA A 79 12.11 44.49 9.44
C ALA A 79 11.74 43.03 9.80
N ASP A 80 12.58 42.34 10.57
CA ASP A 80 12.37 40.95 10.97
C ASP A 80 11.11 40.77 11.84
N TYR A 81 10.82 41.74 12.71
CA TYR A 81 9.62 41.70 13.56
C TYR A 81 8.32 41.80 12.75
N LYS A 82 8.31 42.59 11.66
CA LYS A 82 7.16 42.72 10.75
C LYS A 82 6.87 41.39 10.06
N LYS A 83 7.94 40.74 9.59
CA LYS A 83 7.90 39.47 8.87
C LYS A 83 7.44 38.30 9.75
N LEU A 84 7.99 38.19 10.96
CA LEU A 84 7.55 37.19 11.94
C LEU A 84 6.09 37.43 12.38
N PHE A 85 5.69 38.70 12.51
CA PHE A 85 4.31 39.04 12.81
C PHE A 85 3.33 38.63 11.71
N ALA A 86 3.62 38.97 10.45
CA ALA A 86 2.81 38.56 9.31
C ALA A 86 2.67 37.03 9.23
N THR A 87 3.78 36.31 9.47
CA THR A 87 3.76 34.84 9.53
C THR A 87 2.86 34.32 10.65
N TYR A 88 2.97 34.89 11.86
CA TYR A 88 2.13 34.51 13.00
C TYR A 88 0.63 34.77 12.73
N GLN A 89 0.29 35.92 12.15
CA GLN A 89 -1.11 36.25 11.82
C GLN A 89 -1.69 35.28 10.80
N ALA A 90 -0.94 34.94 9.76
CA ALA A 90 -1.36 33.98 8.77
C ALA A 90 -1.63 32.59 9.39
N LEU A 91 -0.73 32.12 10.27
CA LEU A 91 -0.92 30.88 11.03
C LEU A 91 -2.12 30.94 11.97
N ASN A 92 -2.36 32.08 12.61
CA ASN A 92 -3.52 32.29 13.47
C ASN A 92 -4.83 32.21 12.67
N THR A 93 -4.86 32.74 11.44
CA THR A 93 -5.99 32.60 10.52
C THR A 93 -6.21 31.13 10.13
N LEU A 94 -5.15 30.37 9.81
CA LEU A 94 -5.27 28.93 9.56
C LEU A 94 -5.81 28.19 10.78
N SER A 95 -5.37 28.54 11.99
CA SER A 95 -5.86 27.96 13.24
C SER A 95 -7.35 28.21 13.42
N ALA A 96 -7.84 29.40 13.06
CA ALA A 96 -9.26 29.74 13.12
C ALA A 96 -10.10 28.91 12.13
N LEU A 97 -9.59 28.67 10.92
CA LEU A 97 -10.23 27.78 9.94
C LEU A 97 -10.34 26.34 10.46
N ALA A 98 -9.23 25.79 10.99
CA ALA A 98 -9.20 24.44 11.54
C ALA A 98 -10.07 24.29 12.80
N THR A 99 -10.16 25.33 13.62
CA THR A 99 -11.05 25.34 14.79
C THR A 99 -12.51 25.35 14.34
N ARG A 100 -12.88 26.21 13.37
CA ARG A 100 -14.24 26.25 12.82
C ARG A 100 -14.66 24.90 12.26
N ALA A 101 -13.80 24.23 11.51
CA ALA A 101 -14.11 22.91 10.95
C ALA A 101 -14.40 21.83 12.00
N GLY A 102 -13.89 21.99 13.23
CA GLY A 102 -14.10 21.07 14.35
C GLY A 102 -15.32 21.40 15.24
N GLU A 103 -16.07 22.47 14.95
CA GLU A 103 -17.25 22.84 15.72
C GLU A 103 -18.45 21.93 15.40
N LYS A 104 -19.32 21.69 16.39
CA LYS A 104 -20.56 20.93 16.18
C LYS A 104 -21.50 21.71 15.25
N GLY A 105 -22.09 21.01 14.27
CA GLY A 105 -23.10 21.57 13.35
C GLY A 105 -22.55 22.21 12.07
N VAL A 106 -21.28 21.99 11.75
CA VAL A 106 -20.68 22.39 10.46
C VAL A 106 -20.97 21.33 9.39
N THR A 107 -21.50 21.75 8.24
CA THR A 107 -21.87 20.83 7.15
C THR A 107 -20.66 20.47 6.29
N ASP A 108 -20.71 19.34 5.57
CA ASP A 108 -19.62 18.89 4.68
C ASP A 108 -19.30 19.93 3.59
N GLY A 109 -20.33 20.61 3.08
CA GLY A 109 -20.16 21.72 2.15
C GLY A 109 -19.42 22.93 2.74
N GLU A 110 -19.58 23.20 4.05
CA GLU A 110 -18.79 24.22 4.75
C GLU A 110 -17.35 23.73 5.00
N VAL A 111 -17.17 22.47 5.40
CA VAL A 111 -15.85 21.85 5.57
C VAL A 111 -15.02 21.92 4.29
N SER A 112 -15.62 21.61 3.13
CA SER A 112 -14.95 21.71 1.82
C SER A 112 -14.47 23.13 1.50
N ARG A 113 -15.28 24.16 1.83
CA ARG A 113 -14.88 25.57 1.68
C ARG A 113 -13.74 25.96 2.62
N LEU A 114 -13.79 25.50 3.87
CA LEU A 114 -12.73 25.73 4.85
C LEU A 114 -11.43 25.03 4.44
N GLN A 115 -11.51 23.80 3.93
CA GLN A 115 -10.39 23.03 3.37
C GLN A 115 -9.73 23.80 2.22
N THR A 116 -10.53 24.33 1.29
CA THR A 116 -10.01 25.13 0.17
C THR A 116 -9.26 26.38 0.65
N ALA A 117 -9.81 27.10 1.63
CA ALA A 117 -9.16 28.26 2.22
C ALA A 117 -7.87 27.89 2.98
N LEU A 118 -7.88 26.76 3.70
CA LEU A 118 -6.71 26.24 4.42
C LEU A 118 -5.58 25.92 3.45
N THR A 119 -5.86 25.18 2.37
CA THR A 119 -4.88 24.81 1.33
C THR A 119 -4.26 26.06 0.70
N LYS A 120 -5.09 27.05 0.34
CA LYS A 120 -4.61 28.33 -0.21
C LYS A 120 -3.67 29.05 0.77
N GLY A 121 -4.05 29.14 2.04
CA GLY A 121 -3.26 29.82 3.05
C GLY A 121 -1.96 29.09 3.39
N LEU A 122 -1.96 27.74 3.43
CA LEU A 122 -0.74 26.94 3.56
C LEU A 122 0.25 27.21 2.41
N GLY A 123 -0.25 27.25 1.17
CA GLY A 123 0.56 27.58 -0.01
C GLY A 123 1.15 28.99 0.07
N GLU A 124 0.36 29.98 0.48
CA GLU A 124 0.81 31.37 0.64
C GLU A 124 1.89 31.52 1.72
N ILE A 125 1.67 30.93 2.91
CA ILE A 125 2.65 30.94 4.01
C ILE A 125 3.93 30.21 3.58
N SER A 126 3.80 29.05 2.94
CA SER A 126 4.95 28.25 2.51
C SER A 126 5.82 29.02 1.50
N GLY A 127 5.18 29.59 0.46
CA GLY A 127 5.87 30.42 -0.52
C GLY A 127 6.51 31.67 0.07
N TYR A 128 5.87 32.29 1.06
CA TYR A 128 6.43 33.44 1.78
C TYR A 128 7.65 33.06 2.62
N VAL A 129 7.54 32.04 3.47
CA VAL A 129 8.62 31.58 4.37
C VAL A 129 9.83 31.09 3.57
N GLN A 130 9.64 30.38 2.46
CA GLN A 130 10.74 29.89 1.62
C GLN A 130 11.59 31.02 1.01
N ASN A 131 11.00 32.19 0.80
CA ASN A 131 11.64 33.38 0.24
C ASN A 131 11.99 34.44 1.31
N LEU A 132 11.67 34.17 2.58
CA LEU A 132 11.86 35.12 3.67
C LEU A 132 13.34 35.45 3.89
N SER A 133 13.64 36.72 4.17
CA SER A 133 14.98 37.17 4.61
C SER A 133 14.82 37.68 6.01
N LEU A 134 15.61 37.15 6.94
CA LEU A 134 15.76 37.75 8.26
C LEU A 134 17.25 38.01 8.49
N ASP A 135 17.58 39.08 9.20
CA ASP A 135 18.98 39.49 9.38
C ASP A 135 19.69 38.65 10.46
N GLN A 136 18.94 38.18 11.45
CA GLN A 136 19.50 37.51 12.64
C GLN A 136 19.31 35.99 12.67
N MET A 137 18.45 35.44 11.80
CA MET A 137 18.06 34.03 11.84
C MET A 137 17.45 33.58 10.53
N ARG A 138 17.01 32.32 10.48
CA ARG A 138 16.29 31.78 9.34
C ARG A 138 15.03 31.06 9.80
N LEU A 139 13.96 31.21 9.04
CA LEU A 139 12.73 30.45 9.18
C LEU A 139 12.63 29.46 8.03
N THR A 140 12.24 28.21 8.31
CA THR A 140 11.93 27.22 7.29
C THR A 140 10.56 26.60 7.58
N THR A 141 9.85 26.19 6.53
CA THR A 141 8.56 25.52 6.67
C THR A 141 8.70 24.11 7.23
N GLY A 142 9.82 23.44 6.92
CA GLY A 142 10.10 22.08 7.37
C GLY A 142 10.69 21.98 8.78
N ALA A 143 11.21 20.80 9.12
CA ALA A 143 11.91 20.55 10.37
C ALA A 143 13.35 21.11 10.36
N VAL A 144 13.97 21.24 11.53
CA VAL A 144 15.42 21.49 11.67
C VAL A 144 16.03 20.28 12.35
N MET A 145 16.99 19.65 11.68
CA MET A 145 17.48 18.31 12.02
C MET A 145 19.00 18.26 11.91
N THR A 146 19.63 17.39 12.69
CA THR A 146 21.05 17.02 12.50
C THR A 146 21.22 15.92 11.47
N THR A 147 20.23 15.04 11.38
CA THR A 147 20.10 14.00 10.36
C THR A 147 18.63 13.79 10.03
N ASP A 148 18.31 13.59 8.76
CA ASP A 148 17.00 13.12 8.31
C ASP A 148 17.08 11.61 8.06
N LYS A 149 16.23 10.82 8.71
CA LYS A 149 16.22 9.35 8.60
C LYS A 149 14.84 8.91 8.20
N GLY A 150 14.76 8.21 7.07
CA GLY A 150 13.53 7.63 6.55
C GLY A 150 12.86 6.70 7.57
N THR A 151 11.54 6.72 7.61
CA THR A 151 10.72 5.76 8.37
C THR A 151 10.14 4.64 7.49
N VAL A 152 10.09 4.86 6.18
CA VAL A 152 9.64 3.91 5.16
C VAL A 152 10.84 3.51 4.31
N GLY A 153 10.90 2.26 3.87
CA GLY A 153 12.00 1.84 3.02
C GLY A 153 11.90 0.39 2.57
N VAL A 154 13.02 -0.13 2.11
CA VAL A 154 13.12 -1.43 1.43
C VAL A 154 13.25 -2.55 2.46
N PRO A 155 12.46 -3.63 2.36
CA PRO A 155 12.59 -4.82 3.21
C PRO A 155 14.02 -5.34 3.27
N LYS A 156 14.45 -5.79 4.44
CA LYS A 156 15.69 -6.56 4.58
C LYS A 156 15.45 -7.99 4.14
N ALA A 157 16.47 -8.59 3.53
CA ALA A 157 16.52 -10.04 3.41
C ALA A 157 16.46 -10.65 4.81
N THR A 158 15.47 -11.49 5.03
CA THR A 158 15.25 -12.19 6.31
C THR A 158 15.23 -13.67 6.01
N TYR A 159 16.31 -14.37 6.37
CA TYR A 159 16.48 -15.81 6.12
C TYR A 159 15.81 -16.64 7.21
N SER A 160 14.57 -16.30 7.57
CA SER A 160 13.80 -17.09 8.52
C SER A 160 12.34 -17.16 8.12
N TYR A 161 11.76 -18.34 8.24
CA TYR A 161 10.36 -18.62 7.99
C TYR A 161 9.76 -19.22 9.26
N THR A 162 8.65 -18.69 9.76
CA THR A 162 7.93 -19.26 10.91
C THR A 162 6.55 -19.63 10.43
N THR A 163 6.20 -20.91 10.54
CA THR A 163 4.91 -21.44 10.12
C THR A 163 3.79 -20.87 10.97
N ASP A 164 2.55 -21.05 10.52
CA ASP A 164 1.42 -20.91 11.44
C ASP A 164 1.49 -21.97 12.54
N LYS A 165 0.60 -21.82 13.51
CA LYS A 165 0.46 -22.76 14.60
C LYS A 165 0.17 -24.17 14.06
N LEU A 166 1.02 -25.12 14.42
CA LEU A 166 0.86 -26.52 14.08
C LEU A 166 0.11 -27.30 15.16
N TYR A 167 0.31 -26.93 16.43
CA TYR A 167 -0.20 -27.65 17.58
C TYR A 167 -0.46 -26.74 18.79
N SER A 168 -1.49 -27.07 19.58
CA SER A 168 -1.75 -26.49 20.91
C SER A 168 -1.78 -27.63 21.93
N GLY A 169 -0.96 -27.58 22.98
CA GLY A 169 -0.92 -28.64 23.99
C GLY A 169 0.27 -28.54 24.95
N GLN A 170 0.70 -29.68 25.52
CA GLN A 170 1.93 -29.78 26.30
C GLN A 170 3.15 -29.97 25.38
N PHE A 171 4.35 -29.66 25.89
CA PHE A 171 5.57 -29.70 25.08
C PHE A 171 6.04 -31.11 24.72
N ASP A 172 5.64 -32.11 25.52
CA ASP A 172 5.97 -33.54 25.37
C ASP A 172 4.85 -34.35 24.69
N ASP A 173 3.75 -33.70 24.32
CA ASP A 173 2.67 -34.34 23.58
C ASP A 173 3.11 -34.68 22.15
N GLU A 174 2.68 -35.86 21.68
CA GLU A 174 2.81 -36.20 20.27
C GLU A 174 1.90 -35.32 19.42
N VAL A 175 2.44 -34.80 18.32
CA VAL A 175 1.69 -33.92 17.42
C VAL A 175 0.88 -34.78 16.45
N PRO A 176 -0.47 -34.70 16.45
CA PRO A 176 -1.29 -35.52 15.57
C PRO A 176 -0.97 -35.34 14.08
N ARG A 177 -0.54 -34.13 13.69
CA ARG A 177 -0.15 -33.82 12.30
C ARG A 177 1.07 -34.62 11.82
N PHE A 178 1.95 -35.05 12.72
CA PHE A 178 3.17 -35.77 12.38
C PHE A 178 2.98 -37.29 12.35
N GLN A 179 1.78 -37.79 12.63
CA GLN A 179 1.48 -39.22 12.64
C GLN A 179 1.24 -39.75 11.23
N GLY A 180 1.46 -41.06 11.03
CA GLY A 180 1.33 -41.71 9.73
C GLY A 180 2.56 -41.57 8.83
N ASN A 181 2.36 -41.62 7.51
CA ASN A 181 3.44 -41.51 6.53
C ASN A 181 3.70 -40.05 6.17
N VAL A 182 4.65 -39.42 6.87
CA VAL A 182 4.99 -38.02 6.67
C VAL A 182 6.44 -37.94 6.20
N ALA A 183 6.62 -37.65 4.91
CA ALA A 183 7.93 -37.49 4.29
C ALA A 183 7.95 -36.33 3.30
N PHE A 184 9.05 -35.58 3.24
CA PHE A 184 9.28 -34.51 2.26
C PHE A 184 10.79 -34.34 2.01
N ASP A 185 11.14 -33.63 0.94
CA ASP A 185 12.51 -33.33 0.55
C ASP A 185 12.83 -31.86 0.78
N VAL A 186 14.05 -31.60 1.25
CA VAL A 186 14.67 -30.28 1.33
C VAL A 186 15.82 -30.24 0.34
N SER A 187 15.63 -29.57 -0.78
CA SER A 187 16.71 -29.28 -1.72
C SER A 187 17.40 -27.99 -1.31
N VAL A 188 18.68 -28.09 -0.96
CA VAL A 188 19.52 -26.98 -0.55
C VAL A 188 20.51 -26.67 -1.67
N LYS A 189 20.41 -25.48 -2.24
CA LYS A 189 21.39 -24.97 -3.21
C LYS A 189 22.39 -24.08 -2.47
N SER A 190 23.65 -24.52 -2.44
CA SER A 190 24.76 -23.79 -1.82
C SER A 190 25.93 -23.69 -2.81
N PHE A 191 26.46 -22.48 -2.98
CA PHE A 191 27.53 -22.18 -3.96
C PHE A 191 27.26 -22.72 -5.38
N GLY A 192 25.99 -22.72 -5.80
CA GLY A 192 25.56 -23.20 -7.11
C GLY A 192 25.32 -24.71 -7.23
N VAL A 193 25.66 -25.49 -6.21
CA VAL A 193 25.42 -26.94 -6.15
C VAL A 193 24.15 -27.22 -5.35
N THR A 194 23.22 -27.98 -5.93
CA THR A 194 22.01 -28.42 -5.24
C THR A 194 22.19 -29.83 -4.69
N SER A 195 21.92 -30.04 -3.40
CA SER A 195 21.81 -31.38 -2.81
C SER A 195 20.47 -31.51 -2.09
N THR A 196 19.90 -32.72 -2.08
CA THR A 196 18.58 -32.99 -1.50
C THR A 196 18.72 -33.81 -0.22
N VAL A 197 18.01 -33.40 0.82
CA VAL A 197 17.89 -34.09 2.10
C VAL A 197 16.45 -34.55 2.28
N THR A 198 16.23 -35.85 2.32
CA THR A 198 14.91 -36.43 2.59
C THR A 198 14.63 -36.48 4.09
N MET A 199 13.52 -35.87 4.47
CA MET A 199 12.93 -35.87 5.81
C MET A 199 11.81 -36.89 5.85
N ASP A 200 12.11 -38.13 6.25
CA ASP A 200 11.10 -39.19 6.40
C ASP A 200 10.89 -39.49 7.90
N LEU A 201 9.72 -39.16 8.45
CA LEU A 201 9.45 -39.36 9.88
C LEU A 201 9.30 -40.86 10.25
N SER A 202 9.16 -41.77 9.29
CA SER A 202 9.18 -43.21 9.55
C SER A 202 10.53 -43.69 10.12
N GLU A 203 11.62 -42.99 9.79
CA GLU A 203 12.97 -43.28 10.30
C GLU A 203 13.13 -43.01 11.80
N MET A 204 12.21 -42.26 12.43
CA MET A 204 12.23 -42.03 13.88
C MET A 204 11.87 -43.27 14.71
N GLY A 205 11.33 -44.32 14.08
CA GLY A 205 10.99 -45.58 14.73
C GLY A 205 10.01 -45.38 15.90
N ALA A 206 10.37 -45.89 17.08
CA ALA A 206 9.56 -45.78 18.29
C ALA A 206 9.72 -44.44 19.03
N THR A 207 10.53 -43.50 18.51
CA THR A 207 10.73 -42.19 19.14
C THR A 207 9.42 -41.39 19.03
N PRO A 208 8.85 -40.88 20.13
CA PRO A 208 7.61 -40.12 20.10
C PRO A 208 7.72 -38.89 19.20
N ARG A 209 6.73 -38.65 18.33
CA ARG A 209 6.73 -37.55 17.34
C ARG A 209 6.22 -36.24 17.94
N THR A 210 6.92 -35.76 18.97
CA THR A 210 6.71 -34.44 19.57
C THR A 210 7.37 -33.35 18.71
N MET A 211 6.99 -32.07 18.89
CA MET A 211 7.63 -30.94 18.19
C MET A 211 9.16 -30.95 18.34
N SER A 212 9.65 -31.16 19.57
CA SER A 212 11.09 -31.15 19.85
C SER A 212 11.83 -32.35 19.24
N ASN A 213 11.25 -33.55 19.28
CA ASN A 213 11.88 -34.75 18.72
C ASN A 213 11.97 -34.67 17.18
N VAL A 214 10.91 -34.18 16.52
CA VAL A 214 10.90 -34.01 15.07
C VAL A 214 11.90 -32.96 14.61
N VAL A 215 11.97 -31.80 15.30
CA VAL A 215 13.00 -30.78 15.03
C VAL A 215 14.41 -31.34 15.23
N THR A 216 14.64 -32.13 16.29
CA THR A 216 15.94 -32.77 16.55
C THR A 216 16.33 -33.72 15.42
N TYR A 217 15.39 -34.52 14.93
CA TYR A 217 15.60 -35.41 13.79
C TYR A 217 15.97 -34.64 12.51
N MET A 218 15.20 -33.62 12.15
CA MET A 218 15.46 -32.81 10.95
C MET A 218 16.83 -32.11 11.02
N ASN A 219 17.18 -31.53 12.16
CA ASN A 219 18.50 -30.91 12.37
C ASN A 219 19.64 -31.92 12.28
N GLY A 220 19.44 -33.15 12.76
CA GLY A 220 20.38 -34.25 12.60
C GLY A 220 20.67 -34.55 11.13
N LYS A 221 19.61 -34.62 10.30
CA LYS A 221 19.71 -34.83 8.85
C LYS A 221 20.42 -33.68 8.13
N MET A 222 20.03 -32.43 8.40
CA MET A 222 20.68 -31.24 7.81
C MET A 222 22.16 -31.16 8.15
N LYS A 223 22.51 -31.38 9.42
CA LYS A 223 23.89 -31.37 9.90
C LYS A 223 24.72 -32.49 9.28
N ALA A 224 24.16 -33.70 9.14
CA ALA A 224 24.83 -34.81 8.48
C ALA A 224 25.10 -34.54 6.99
N ALA A 225 24.23 -33.77 6.34
CA ALA A 225 24.41 -33.28 4.97
C ALA A 225 25.35 -32.06 4.85
N GLY A 226 25.77 -31.47 5.97
CA GLY A 226 26.74 -30.37 6.01
C GLY A 226 26.15 -28.97 5.80
N PHE A 227 24.84 -28.81 6.01
CA PHE A 227 24.17 -27.51 5.86
C PHE A 227 24.11 -26.71 7.16
N ASN A 228 24.08 -25.38 7.01
CA ASN A 228 23.95 -24.43 8.11
C ASN A 228 22.49 -24.20 8.51
N THR A 229 21.55 -24.40 7.58
CA THR A 229 20.12 -24.30 7.84
C THR A 229 19.71 -25.23 8.97
N ASP A 230 18.98 -24.69 9.95
CA ASP A 230 18.40 -25.43 11.06
C ASP A 230 16.91 -25.12 11.25
N PHE A 231 16.25 -25.97 12.03
CA PHE A 231 14.87 -25.87 12.43
C PHE A 231 14.78 -25.63 13.93
N SER A 232 13.81 -24.83 14.37
CA SER A 232 13.53 -24.59 15.79
C SER A 232 12.03 -24.60 16.08
N VAL A 233 11.68 -24.84 17.35
CA VAL A 233 10.30 -24.77 17.83
C VAL A 233 10.03 -23.33 18.28
N GLN A 234 9.05 -22.67 17.66
CA GLN A 234 8.52 -21.39 18.12
C GLN A 234 7.37 -21.67 19.08
N ARG A 235 7.58 -21.42 20.38
CA ARG A 235 6.58 -21.59 21.44
C ARG A 235 5.95 -20.25 21.80
N THR A 236 4.63 -20.21 21.85
CA THR A 236 3.84 -19.09 22.37
C THR A 236 3.09 -19.58 23.60
N PRO A 237 3.38 -19.05 24.81
CA PRO A 237 2.71 -19.47 26.03
C PRO A 237 1.19 -19.30 25.94
N GLY A 238 0.44 -20.30 26.39
CA GLY A 238 -1.02 -20.21 26.45
C GLY A 238 -1.47 -19.12 27.42
N GLU A 239 -2.38 -18.24 27.00
CA GLU A 239 -2.97 -17.21 27.85
C GLU A 239 -4.38 -17.62 28.34
N GLU A 240 -4.78 -17.11 29.51
CA GLU A 240 -6.18 -17.20 29.98
C GLU A 240 -7.10 -16.53 28.98
N ARG A 241 -8.18 -17.20 28.57
CA ARG A 241 -9.16 -16.64 27.63
C ARG A 241 -10.35 -16.10 28.40
N THR A 242 -10.91 -14.97 27.98
CA THR A 242 -12.17 -14.48 28.55
C THR A 242 -13.26 -14.62 27.50
N VAL A 243 -14.28 -15.44 27.76
CA VAL A 243 -15.46 -15.58 26.89
C VAL A 243 -16.65 -14.88 27.51
N GLN A 244 -17.50 -14.28 26.68
CA GLN A 244 -18.74 -13.67 27.13
C GLN A 244 -19.84 -14.73 27.15
N VAL A 245 -20.35 -15.06 28.33
CA VAL A 245 -21.53 -15.92 28.48
C VAL A 245 -22.64 -15.06 29.06
N ASN A 246 -23.70 -14.83 28.30
CA ASN A 246 -24.82 -13.94 28.65
C ASN A 246 -24.36 -12.50 29.03
N GLY A 247 -23.38 -11.95 28.29
CA GLY A 247 -22.85 -10.60 28.53
C GLY A 247 -21.98 -10.45 29.78
N LYS A 248 -21.58 -11.56 30.42
CA LYS A 248 -20.62 -11.57 31.52
C LYS A 248 -19.30 -12.22 31.10
N PRO A 249 -18.14 -11.60 31.41
CA PRO A 249 -16.84 -12.19 31.13
C PRO A 249 -16.59 -13.39 32.05
N VAL A 250 -16.44 -14.57 31.46
CA VAL A 250 -16.02 -15.81 32.11
C VAL A 250 -14.59 -16.11 31.68
N LYS A 251 -13.68 -16.22 32.65
CA LYS A 251 -12.31 -16.64 32.38
C LYS A 251 -12.24 -18.16 32.23
N LEU A 252 -11.71 -18.59 31.10
CA LEU A 252 -11.30 -19.96 30.81
C LEU A 252 -9.79 -20.08 31.05
N PRO A 253 -9.34 -21.21 31.61
CA PRO A 253 -7.91 -21.48 31.76
C PRO A 253 -7.20 -21.50 30.40
N ALA A 254 -5.89 -21.28 30.41
CA ALA A 254 -5.05 -21.41 29.22
C ALA A 254 -5.16 -22.82 28.62
N THR A 255 -5.27 -22.91 27.30
CA THR A 255 -5.53 -24.18 26.56
C THR A 255 -4.25 -24.95 26.20
N GLY A 256 -3.16 -24.80 26.97
CA GLY A 256 -1.82 -25.26 26.60
C GLY A 256 -1.07 -24.24 25.74
N ASP A 257 0.22 -24.48 25.51
CA ASP A 257 1.05 -23.60 24.70
C ASP A 257 0.82 -23.85 23.21
N ASP A 258 0.99 -22.81 22.40
CA ASP A 258 0.95 -22.91 20.95
C ASP A 258 2.36 -23.14 20.40
N PHE A 259 2.49 -24.08 19.47
CA PHE A 259 3.76 -24.47 18.86
C PHE A 259 3.70 -24.31 17.34
N ALA A 260 4.71 -23.64 16.80
CA ALA A 260 4.98 -23.50 15.37
C ALA A 260 6.40 -23.98 15.05
N LEU A 261 6.64 -24.30 13.78
CA LEU A 261 7.97 -24.63 13.27
C LEU A 261 8.61 -23.35 12.73
N ARG A 262 9.89 -23.16 13.02
CA ARG A 262 10.70 -22.09 12.46
C ARG A 262 11.87 -22.68 11.68
N VAL A 263 12.03 -22.23 10.44
CA VAL A 263 13.21 -22.49 9.61
C VAL A 263 14.16 -21.32 9.77
N ASN A 264 15.40 -21.60 10.19
CA ASN A 264 16.49 -20.65 10.27
C ASN A 264 17.43 -20.93 9.11
N GLY A 265 17.22 -20.23 8.00
CA GLY A 265 18.05 -20.35 6.80
C GLY A 265 19.32 -19.50 6.87
N ASP A 266 20.13 -19.60 5.83
CA ASP A 266 21.37 -18.85 5.67
C ASP A 266 21.40 -18.08 4.33
N SER A 267 22.14 -16.97 4.29
CA SER A 267 22.27 -16.13 3.09
C SER A 267 22.93 -16.81 1.88
N VAL A 268 23.66 -17.91 2.07
CA VAL A 268 24.30 -18.67 0.99
C VAL A 268 23.56 -19.97 0.63
N GLU A 269 22.48 -20.29 1.35
CA GLU A 269 21.67 -21.50 1.15
C GLU A 269 20.27 -21.13 0.66
N GLN A 270 19.94 -21.53 -0.57
CA GLN A 270 18.58 -21.43 -1.08
C GLN A 270 17.85 -22.76 -0.83
N LEU A 271 16.69 -22.69 -0.19
CA LEU A 271 15.89 -23.85 0.19
C LEU A 271 14.74 -24.03 -0.79
N THR A 272 14.47 -25.28 -1.18
CA THR A 272 13.30 -25.68 -1.96
C THR A 272 12.68 -26.90 -1.32
N PHE A 273 11.40 -26.81 -0.98
CA PHE A 273 10.66 -27.93 -0.39
C PHE A 273 9.79 -28.62 -1.44
N SER A 274 9.79 -29.94 -1.41
CA SER A 274 8.93 -30.77 -2.26
C SER A 274 8.47 -31.99 -1.50
N ALA A 275 7.28 -32.50 -1.82
CA ALA A 275 6.82 -33.78 -1.29
C ALA A 275 6.94 -34.88 -2.37
N PRO A 276 7.25 -36.13 -1.98
CA PRO A 276 7.34 -37.24 -2.93
C PRO A 276 5.99 -37.57 -3.56
N THR A 277 4.90 -37.19 -2.91
CA THR A 277 3.53 -37.38 -3.38
C THR A 277 2.73 -36.10 -3.20
N THR A 278 2.06 -35.68 -4.27
CA THR A 278 1.25 -34.46 -4.29
C THR A 278 -0.11 -34.76 -4.90
N ALA A 279 -1.10 -33.96 -4.54
CA ALA A 279 -2.41 -33.95 -5.18
C ALA A 279 -2.90 -32.50 -5.37
N PRO A 280 -4.00 -32.29 -6.13
CA PRO A 280 -4.54 -30.95 -6.27
C PRO A 280 -4.98 -30.36 -4.93
N ALA A 281 -4.83 -29.04 -4.78
CA ALA A 281 -5.42 -28.26 -3.70
C ALA A 281 -6.14 -27.06 -4.28
N VAL A 282 -7.25 -26.69 -3.66
CA VAL A 282 -8.06 -25.55 -4.03
C VAL A 282 -7.91 -24.44 -2.99
N TYR A 283 -7.72 -23.22 -3.46
CA TYR A 283 -7.62 -22.01 -2.66
C TYR A 283 -8.85 -21.17 -2.96
N VAL A 284 -9.62 -20.85 -1.93
CA VAL A 284 -10.88 -20.12 -2.06
C VAL A 284 -10.78 -18.84 -1.23
N THR A 285 -11.09 -17.71 -1.85
CA THR A 285 -11.27 -16.46 -1.12
C THR A 285 -12.73 -16.23 -0.84
N THR A 286 -13.07 -15.80 0.37
CA THR A 286 -14.47 -15.57 0.79
C THR A 286 -14.59 -14.23 1.50
N ARG A 287 -15.58 -13.43 1.09
CA ARG A 287 -16.03 -12.23 1.79
C ARG A 287 -17.26 -12.57 2.62
N ALA A 288 -17.23 -12.32 3.92
CA ALA A 288 -18.28 -12.70 4.86
C ALA A 288 -18.70 -11.53 5.75
N GLY A 289 -19.99 -11.46 6.11
CA GLY A 289 -20.57 -10.39 6.94
C GLY A 289 -21.96 -9.98 6.45
N ASP A 290 -22.82 -9.57 7.38
CA ASP A 290 -24.17 -9.08 7.06
C ASP A 290 -24.07 -7.70 6.39
N PRO A 291 -24.59 -7.52 5.15
CA PRO A 291 -24.58 -6.23 4.48
C PRO A 291 -25.58 -5.22 5.05
N ASP A 292 -26.54 -5.63 5.88
CA ASP A 292 -27.54 -4.74 6.47
C ASP A 292 -27.87 -5.16 7.93
N PRO A 293 -26.91 -5.06 8.88
CA PRO A 293 -27.10 -5.48 10.26
C PRO A 293 -28.28 -4.78 10.98
N ASP A 294 -28.51 -3.50 10.70
CA ASP A 294 -29.56 -2.71 11.37
C ASP A 294 -30.89 -2.62 10.59
N LYS A 295 -30.95 -3.24 9.41
CA LYS A 295 -32.09 -3.28 8.49
C LYS A 295 -32.50 -1.91 7.95
N LYS A 296 -31.58 -0.95 7.96
CA LYS A 296 -31.75 0.36 7.33
C LYS A 296 -30.79 0.47 6.17
N THR A 297 -31.34 0.31 4.97
CA THR A 297 -30.61 0.44 3.70
C THR A 297 -29.93 1.80 3.44
N GLU A 298 -30.15 2.79 4.31
CA GLU A 298 -29.56 4.13 4.25
C GLU A 298 -28.23 4.22 5.02
N THR A 299 -27.94 3.26 5.91
CA THR A 299 -26.70 3.20 6.68
C THR A 299 -25.81 2.09 6.14
N ASP A 300 -24.55 2.43 5.81
CA ASP A 300 -23.51 1.45 5.47
C ASP A 300 -22.78 1.05 6.74
N ASP A 301 -23.38 0.13 7.51
CA ASP A 301 -22.89 -0.34 8.81
C ASP A 301 -22.43 -1.82 8.79
N GLY A 302 -22.36 -2.42 7.60
CA GLY A 302 -21.88 -3.78 7.39
C GLY A 302 -20.39 -3.93 7.73
N VAL A 303 -20.06 -4.94 8.55
CA VAL A 303 -18.67 -5.28 8.89
C VAL A 303 -18.29 -6.58 8.21
N PHE A 304 -17.29 -6.53 7.33
CA PHE A 304 -16.91 -7.66 6.50
C PHE A 304 -15.53 -8.19 6.84
N GLU A 305 -15.38 -9.51 6.71
CA GLU A 305 -14.09 -10.21 6.81
C GLU A 305 -13.80 -10.92 5.49
N THR A 306 -12.58 -10.75 4.99
CA THR A 306 -12.09 -11.46 3.80
C THR A 306 -11.12 -12.54 4.23
N THR A 307 -11.32 -13.78 3.77
CA THR A 307 -10.48 -14.93 4.14
C THR A 307 -9.89 -15.62 2.91
N LEU A 308 -8.71 -16.23 3.06
CA LEU A 308 -8.13 -17.23 2.16
C LEU A 308 -8.22 -18.59 2.84
N THR A 309 -8.83 -19.58 2.19
CA THR A 309 -8.93 -20.95 2.70
C THR A 309 -8.36 -21.94 1.69
N LYS A 310 -7.52 -22.86 2.15
CA LYS A 310 -7.04 -24.00 1.35
C LYS A 310 -7.81 -25.27 1.71
N TYR A 311 -8.33 -25.97 0.70
CA TYR A 311 -8.90 -27.30 0.82
C TYR A 311 -8.11 -28.32 -0.01
N SER A 312 -8.01 -29.55 0.47
CA SER A 312 -7.44 -30.67 -0.28
C SER A 312 -8.45 -31.26 -1.27
N ALA A 313 -8.00 -31.67 -2.45
CA ALA A 313 -8.84 -32.36 -3.47
C ALA A 313 -8.94 -33.89 -3.31
N ALA A 314 -8.38 -34.45 -2.22
CA ALA A 314 -7.96 -35.85 -1.99
C ALA A 314 -6.50 -36.13 -2.38
N GLY A 315 -5.75 -36.78 -1.48
CA GLY A 315 -4.32 -37.06 -1.61
C GLY A 315 -3.82 -38.08 -0.56
N PRO A 316 -2.55 -38.48 -0.57
CA PRO A 316 -2.06 -39.51 0.36
C PRO A 316 -2.19 -39.07 1.83
N ALA A 317 -2.47 -40.03 2.71
CA ALA A 317 -2.65 -39.81 4.14
C ALA A 317 -1.40 -39.16 4.78
N GLY A 318 -1.58 -38.04 5.49
CA GLY A 318 -0.51 -37.41 6.26
C GLY A 318 -0.84 -35.98 6.71
N GLY A 319 -1.43 -35.84 7.91
CA GLY A 319 -1.73 -34.55 8.53
C GLY A 319 -3.18 -34.05 8.36
N PRO A 320 -3.62 -33.04 9.14
CA PRO A 320 -5.00 -32.56 9.14
C PRO A 320 -5.36 -31.89 7.81
N GLY A 321 -6.49 -32.32 7.25
CA GLY A 321 -6.97 -31.90 5.94
C GLY A 321 -6.43 -32.74 4.77
N ALA A 322 -5.46 -33.63 4.98
CA ALA A 322 -4.93 -34.49 3.92
C ALA A 322 -5.73 -35.79 3.76
N GLY A 323 -6.31 -35.96 2.58
CA GLY A 323 -6.69 -37.27 2.04
C GLY A 323 -8.17 -37.53 1.78
N ALA A 324 -9.06 -36.72 2.32
CA ALA A 324 -10.44 -36.64 1.86
C ALA A 324 -10.61 -35.38 0.99
N PRO A 325 -11.36 -35.46 -0.13
CA PRO A 325 -11.86 -34.26 -0.79
C PRO A 325 -12.49 -33.30 0.22
N GLY A 326 -12.14 -32.02 0.16
CA GLY A 326 -12.71 -31.00 1.04
C GLY A 326 -12.07 -30.85 2.42
N GLY A 327 -11.01 -31.59 2.72
CA GLY A 327 -10.26 -31.39 3.96
C GLY A 327 -9.68 -29.97 4.04
N LYS A 328 -10.19 -29.14 4.95
CA LYS A 328 -9.66 -27.79 5.21
C LYS A 328 -8.24 -27.87 5.79
N VAL A 329 -7.27 -27.31 5.09
CA VAL A 329 -5.84 -27.31 5.47
C VAL A 329 -5.52 -26.12 6.38
N PHE A 330 -5.86 -24.91 5.91
CA PHE A 330 -5.73 -23.66 6.67
C PHE A 330 -6.82 -22.67 6.26
N SER A 331 -7.01 -21.63 7.08
CA SER A 331 -7.81 -20.47 6.72
C SER A 331 -7.30 -19.25 7.45
N GLU A 332 -6.94 -18.24 6.67
CA GLU A 332 -6.35 -17.00 7.15
C GLU A 332 -7.26 -15.82 6.80
N THR A 333 -7.46 -14.93 7.76
CA THR A 333 -8.13 -13.65 7.51
C THR A 333 -7.11 -12.70 6.87
N LEU A 334 -7.46 -12.17 5.71
CA LEU A 334 -6.63 -11.20 5.00
C LEU A 334 -6.57 -9.88 5.78
N GLN A 335 -5.54 -9.05 5.52
CA GLN A 335 -5.40 -7.76 6.19
C GLN A 335 -6.68 -6.92 6.04
N GLY A 336 -7.11 -6.24 7.10
CA GLY A 336 -8.43 -5.58 7.15
C GLY A 336 -8.68 -4.52 6.07
N THR A 337 -7.64 -3.94 5.46
CA THR A 337 -7.80 -3.03 4.31
C THR A 337 -8.20 -3.74 3.02
N ILE A 338 -8.05 -5.08 2.93
CA ILE A 338 -8.50 -5.90 1.81
C ILE A 338 -10.01 -6.18 1.95
N SER A 339 -10.81 -5.48 1.15
CA SER A 339 -12.28 -5.53 1.23
C SER A 339 -12.91 -6.65 0.40
N SER A 340 -12.22 -7.09 -0.67
CA SER A 340 -12.62 -8.22 -1.52
C SER A 340 -11.45 -8.71 -2.38
N VAL A 341 -11.47 -9.97 -2.79
CA VAL A 341 -10.53 -10.52 -3.79
C VAL A 341 -11.29 -10.82 -5.08
N ARG A 342 -10.85 -10.24 -6.19
CA ARG A 342 -11.52 -10.36 -7.50
C ARG A 342 -11.07 -11.56 -8.31
N LYS A 343 -9.77 -11.88 -8.25
CA LYS A 343 -9.20 -13.01 -8.97
C LYS A 343 -8.04 -13.59 -8.17
N SER A 344 -7.93 -14.91 -8.16
CA SER A 344 -6.76 -15.62 -7.68
C SER A 344 -6.22 -16.57 -8.77
N VAL A 345 -4.90 -16.74 -8.81
CA VAL A 345 -4.20 -17.60 -9.78
C VAL A 345 -3.04 -18.28 -9.07
N THR A 346 -2.81 -19.56 -9.32
CA THR A 346 -1.64 -20.28 -8.79
C THR A 346 -0.46 -20.14 -9.74
N GLY A 347 0.73 -19.86 -9.20
CA GLY A 347 2.00 -19.96 -9.91
C GLY A 347 2.47 -21.41 -10.05
N ALA A 348 3.42 -21.65 -10.96
CA ALA A 348 4.04 -22.96 -11.15
C ALA A 348 4.82 -23.45 -9.91
N ASP A 349 5.23 -22.53 -9.03
CA ASP A 349 5.88 -22.81 -7.74
C ASP A 349 4.87 -23.16 -6.62
N GLY A 350 3.56 -23.09 -6.91
CA GLY A 350 2.48 -23.27 -5.93
C GLY A 350 2.06 -21.98 -5.23
N SER A 351 2.75 -20.86 -5.44
CA SER A 351 2.37 -19.56 -4.89
C SER A 351 0.98 -19.14 -5.34
N ILE A 352 0.29 -18.32 -4.54
CA ILE A 352 -1.04 -17.81 -4.84
C ILE A 352 -0.95 -16.31 -5.10
N TYR A 353 -1.25 -15.91 -6.32
CA TYR A 353 -1.36 -14.51 -6.72
C TYR A 353 -2.82 -14.08 -6.61
N MET A 354 -3.06 -12.89 -6.06
CA MET A 354 -4.40 -12.34 -5.92
C MET A 354 -4.46 -10.90 -6.37
N LEU A 355 -5.59 -10.55 -6.99
CA LEU A 355 -5.98 -9.19 -7.27
C LEU A 355 -7.12 -8.80 -6.32
N ALA A 356 -6.88 -7.81 -5.48
CA ALA A 356 -7.77 -7.43 -4.39
C ALA A 356 -8.15 -5.95 -4.41
N ASP A 357 -9.37 -5.66 -3.96
CA ASP A 357 -9.79 -4.29 -3.66
C ASP A 357 -9.27 -3.88 -2.29
N VAL A 358 -8.76 -2.65 -2.20
CA VAL A 358 -8.25 -2.07 -0.97
C VAL A 358 -9.05 -0.82 -0.61
N ALA A 359 -9.71 -0.84 0.53
CA ALA A 359 -10.45 0.29 1.06
C ALA A 359 -9.51 1.29 1.78
N THR A 360 -9.83 2.58 1.68
CA THR A 360 -9.02 3.69 2.23
C THR A 360 -8.96 3.71 3.75
N GLU A 361 -10.00 3.25 4.43
CA GLU A 361 -9.99 3.08 5.88
C GLU A 361 -10.88 1.90 6.29
N VAL A 362 -10.30 0.91 6.97
CA VAL A 362 -11.04 -0.16 7.65
C VAL A 362 -10.47 -0.30 9.06
N ASP A 363 -11.32 -0.19 10.08
CA ASP A 363 -10.93 -0.25 11.50
C ASP A 363 -9.79 0.70 11.88
N GLY A 364 -9.76 1.91 11.28
CA GLY A 364 -8.72 2.92 11.51
C GLY A 364 -7.36 2.61 10.87
N LYS A 365 -7.28 1.58 10.03
CA LYS A 365 -6.11 1.26 9.20
C LYS A 365 -6.30 1.82 7.79
N THR A 366 -5.26 2.48 7.27
CA THR A 366 -5.27 3.16 5.96
C THR A 366 -4.10 2.71 5.07
N ASP A 367 -3.49 1.57 5.42
CA ASP A 367 -2.32 1.03 4.74
C ASP A 367 -2.44 -0.48 4.48
N ILE A 368 -1.66 -0.94 3.50
CA ILE A 368 -1.37 -2.36 3.29
C ILE A 368 0.13 -2.56 3.52
N ASN A 369 0.49 -3.47 4.44
CA ASN A 369 1.89 -3.65 4.88
C ASN A 369 2.60 -2.34 5.31
N GLY A 370 1.89 -1.38 5.94
CA GLY A 370 2.49 -0.10 6.35
C GLY A 370 2.76 0.89 5.20
N GLN A 371 2.29 0.59 3.98
CA GLN A 371 2.37 1.49 2.83
C GLN A 371 1.07 2.30 2.69
N PRO A 372 1.15 3.65 2.73
CA PRO A 372 -0.05 4.48 2.64
C PRO A 372 -0.73 4.31 1.28
N ILE A 373 -2.05 4.10 1.32
CA ILE A 373 -2.95 4.13 0.16
C ILE A 373 -3.01 5.59 -0.33
N LYS A 374 -2.90 5.81 -1.64
CA LYS A 374 -2.78 7.16 -2.22
C LYS A 374 -4.05 7.66 -2.94
N GLY A 375 -5.01 6.79 -3.25
CA GLY A 375 -6.32 7.11 -3.88
C GLY A 375 -7.53 6.78 -2.98
N GLU A 376 -8.75 7.10 -3.44
CA GLU A 376 -10.02 6.83 -2.71
C GLU A 376 -10.37 5.33 -2.64
N SER A 377 -9.94 4.56 -3.64
CA SER A 377 -9.95 3.11 -3.71
C SER A 377 -8.75 2.64 -4.56
N ASP A 378 -7.91 1.78 -3.99
CA ASP A 378 -6.75 1.21 -4.69
C ASP A 378 -6.98 -0.29 -4.93
N VAL A 379 -6.31 -0.84 -5.95
CA VAL A 379 -6.27 -2.27 -6.21
C VAL A 379 -4.90 -2.78 -5.75
N ALA A 380 -4.82 -3.98 -5.18
CA ALA A 380 -3.54 -4.58 -4.81
C ALA A 380 -3.30 -5.92 -5.51
N LEU A 381 -2.09 -6.09 -6.02
CA LEU A 381 -1.51 -7.39 -6.35
C LEU A 381 -0.87 -7.97 -5.09
N LEU A 382 -1.32 -9.14 -4.66
CA LEU A 382 -0.78 -9.88 -3.54
C LEU A 382 -0.12 -11.16 -4.05
N LYS A 383 0.98 -11.56 -3.45
CA LYS A 383 1.56 -12.90 -3.62
C LYS A 383 1.65 -13.56 -2.25
N TYR A 384 1.04 -14.73 -2.13
CA TYR A 384 1.18 -15.64 -1.01
C TYR A 384 1.99 -16.87 -1.44
N ASP A 385 2.66 -17.53 -0.51
CA ASP A 385 3.15 -18.88 -0.76
C ASP A 385 2.02 -19.92 -0.68
N SER A 386 2.33 -21.19 -0.93
CA SER A 386 1.33 -22.28 -0.90
C SER A 386 0.90 -22.72 0.51
N ALA A 387 1.53 -22.17 1.56
CA ALA A 387 1.14 -22.35 2.95
C ALA A 387 0.23 -21.23 3.46
N GLY A 388 0.03 -20.15 2.67
CA GLY A 388 -0.87 -19.05 3.02
C GLY A 388 -0.18 -17.84 3.63
N HIS A 389 1.15 -17.73 3.55
CA HIS A 389 1.88 -16.56 4.04
C HIS A 389 2.10 -15.51 2.97
N LEU A 390 1.81 -14.25 3.31
CA LEU A 390 1.97 -13.11 2.41
C LEU A 390 3.45 -12.85 2.15
N LEU A 391 3.88 -13.06 0.90
CA LEU A 391 5.24 -12.76 0.45
C LEU A 391 5.41 -11.30 0.08
N TYR A 392 4.44 -10.70 -0.63
CA TYR A 392 4.44 -9.27 -0.91
C TYR A 392 3.06 -8.73 -1.29
N ALA A 393 2.90 -7.41 -1.19
CA ALA A 393 1.77 -6.66 -1.76
C ALA A 393 2.28 -5.49 -2.62
N ARG A 394 1.58 -5.17 -3.72
CA ARG A 394 1.82 -4.00 -4.59
C ARG A 394 0.50 -3.28 -4.80
N SER A 395 0.41 -2.01 -4.42
CA SER A 395 -0.75 -1.17 -4.77
C SER A 395 -0.62 -0.67 -6.21
N LEU A 396 -1.70 -0.82 -6.97
CA LEU A 396 -1.95 -0.24 -8.28
C LEU A 396 -2.78 1.02 -8.03
N GLY A 397 -2.11 2.17 -7.95
CA GLY A 397 -2.79 3.39 -7.50
C GLY A 397 -3.12 4.35 -8.65
N ALA A 398 -4.41 4.51 -8.91
CA ALA A 398 -4.96 5.70 -9.56
C ALA A 398 -5.02 6.86 -8.54
N THR A 399 -5.17 8.10 -9.02
CA THR A 399 -5.47 9.20 -8.09
C THR A 399 -6.91 9.19 -7.59
N ASP A 400 -7.83 8.59 -8.37
CA ASP A 400 -9.27 8.67 -8.14
C ASP A 400 -9.83 7.26 -7.91
N ASN A 401 -10.23 6.54 -8.97
CA ASN A 401 -10.77 5.19 -8.89
C ASN A 401 -10.09 4.24 -9.88
N ALA A 402 -9.66 3.08 -9.38
CA ALA A 402 -9.24 1.94 -10.20
C ALA A 402 -10.09 0.72 -9.88
N SER A 403 -10.47 -0.03 -10.92
CA SER A 403 -11.06 -1.36 -10.77
C SER A 403 -10.16 -2.35 -11.47
N GLY A 404 -9.49 -3.22 -10.72
CA GLY A 404 -8.72 -4.33 -11.29
C GLY A 404 -9.70 -5.42 -11.72
N LEU A 405 -9.71 -5.82 -12.97
CA LEU A 405 -10.71 -6.76 -13.48
C LEU A 405 -10.10 -8.13 -13.80
N SER A 406 -8.78 -8.18 -14.06
CA SER A 406 -8.13 -9.43 -14.47
C SER A 406 -6.68 -9.55 -13.98
N LEU A 407 -6.25 -10.80 -13.77
CA LEU A 407 -4.91 -11.19 -13.33
C LEU A 407 -4.47 -12.42 -14.13
N ALA A 408 -3.27 -12.38 -14.70
CA ALA A 408 -2.62 -13.53 -15.33
C ALA A 408 -1.18 -13.69 -14.83
N VAL A 409 -0.72 -14.93 -14.75
CA VAL A 409 0.65 -15.29 -14.36
C VAL A 409 1.19 -16.24 -15.43
N ALA A 410 2.38 -15.96 -15.94
CA ALA A 410 3.09 -16.82 -16.89
C ALA A 410 3.92 -17.88 -16.16
N ASP A 411 4.35 -18.92 -16.89
CA ASP A 411 5.18 -20.01 -16.34
C ASP A 411 6.53 -19.52 -15.79
N ASP A 412 7.06 -18.40 -16.32
CA ASP A 412 8.29 -17.76 -15.83
C ASP A 412 8.08 -16.88 -14.59
N GLY A 413 6.85 -16.80 -14.09
CA GLY A 413 6.45 -15.97 -12.96
C GLY A 413 6.12 -14.51 -13.32
N SER A 414 6.22 -14.09 -14.60
CA SER A 414 5.75 -12.79 -15.03
C SER A 414 4.26 -12.63 -14.72
N ILE A 415 3.86 -11.44 -14.27
CA ILE A 415 2.46 -11.17 -13.88
C ILE A 415 1.91 -10.05 -14.74
N ALA A 416 0.63 -10.12 -15.08
CA ALA A 416 -0.10 -9.03 -15.68
C ALA A 416 -1.39 -8.76 -14.91
N VAL A 417 -1.70 -7.48 -14.70
CA VAL A 417 -2.96 -7.01 -14.13
C VAL A 417 -3.61 -6.06 -15.11
N ALA A 418 -4.92 -6.16 -15.28
CA ALA A 418 -5.69 -5.26 -16.12
C ALA A 418 -6.98 -4.83 -15.44
N GLY A 419 -7.53 -3.72 -15.92
CA GLY A 419 -8.73 -3.15 -15.35
C GLY A 419 -9.15 -1.87 -16.04
N SER A 420 -9.89 -1.04 -15.31
CA SER A 420 -10.27 0.31 -15.72
C SER A 420 -9.85 1.34 -14.68
N VAL A 421 -9.57 2.56 -15.15
CA VAL A 421 -9.11 3.68 -14.33
C VAL A 421 -9.79 4.98 -14.77
N SER A 422 -10.18 5.82 -13.81
CA SER A 422 -10.48 7.24 -14.03
C SER A 422 -9.42 8.11 -13.35
N GLY A 423 -9.24 9.33 -13.86
CA GLY A 423 -8.19 10.25 -13.39
C GLY A 423 -6.78 9.87 -13.86
N ARG A 424 -5.76 10.21 -13.07
CA ARG A 424 -4.34 10.00 -13.43
C ARG A 424 -3.85 8.61 -13.02
N LEU A 425 -3.17 7.92 -13.94
CA LEU A 425 -2.39 6.70 -13.67
C LEU A 425 -0.90 7.01 -13.80
N GLN A 426 -0.23 7.22 -12.67
CA GLN A 426 1.17 7.67 -12.64
C GLN A 426 2.13 6.58 -13.15
N GLY A 427 3.07 6.94 -14.03
CA GLY A 427 4.03 6.01 -14.61
C GLY A 427 3.52 5.24 -15.83
N ALA A 428 2.24 5.39 -16.18
CA ALA A 428 1.67 4.77 -17.37
C ALA A 428 2.15 5.44 -18.66
N VAL A 429 2.41 4.62 -19.68
CA VAL A 429 2.43 5.09 -21.06
C VAL A 429 0.98 5.34 -21.47
N ASN A 430 0.63 6.62 -21.60
CA ASN A 430 -0.72 7.03 -21.97
C ASN A 430 -1.00 6.78 -23.45
N GLY A 431 -2.23 6.36 -23.74
CA GLY A 431 -2.77 6.30 -25.10
C GLY A 431 -2.93 7.70 -25.72
N PRO A 432 -3.11 7.79 -27.05
CA PRO A 432 -3.22 9.06 -27.75
C PRO A 432 -4.53 9.83 -27.50
N ILE A 433 -5.54 9.22 -26.87
CA ILE A 433 -6.90 9.76 -26.72
C ILE A 433 -7.33 9.69 -25.24
N ASN A 434 -8.12 10.68 -24.79
CA ASN A 434 -8.77 10.76 -23.46
C ASN A 434 -7.88 10.57 -22.22
N ASN A 435 -6.61 10.95 -22.30
CA ASN A 435 -5.60 10.69 -21.26
C ASN A 435 -5.45 11.82 -20.21
N SER A 436 -6.52 12.59 -19.93
CA SER A 436 -6.44 13.71 -18.96
C SER A 436 -6.40 13.21 -17.52
N ASP A 437 -5.57 13.86 -16.70
CA ASP A 437 -5.42 13.61 -15.25
C ASP A 437 -6.72 13.82 -14.45
N SER A 438 -7.69 14.56 -15.00
CA SER A 438 -8.97 14.87 -14.36
C SER A 438 -10.18 14.24 -15.08
N SER A 439 -9.95 13.24 -15.94
CA SER A 439 -11.04 12.61 -16.69
C SER A 439 -11.87 11.71 -15.77
N THR A 440 -13.19 11.87 -15.79
CA THR A 440 -14.13 10.97 -15.10
C THR A 440 -14.53 9.78 -15.97
N THR A 441 -14.13 9.77 -17.24
CA THR A 441 -14.35 8.66 -18.16
C THR A 441 -13.34 7.56 -17.85
N THR A 442 -13.83 6.32 -17.74
CA THR A 442 -12.97 5.16 -17.45
C THR A 442 -12.24 4.70 -18.70
N ASP A 443 -10.93 4.52 -18.57
CA ASP A 443 -10.07 3.99 -19.61
C ASP A 443 -9.48 2.65 -19.14
N SER A 444 -9.24 1.73 -20.07
CA SER A 444 -8.59 0.47 -19.75
C SER A 444 -7.12 0.66 -19.45
N PHE A 445 -6.58 -0.14 -18.54
CA PHE A 445 -5.15 -0.19 -18.27
C PHE A 445 -4.65 -1.61 -18.16
N VAL A 446 -3.36 -1.77 -18.39
CA VAL A 446 -2.63 -3.04 -18.24
C VAL A 446 -1.27 -2.75 -17.63
N THR A 447 -0.93 -3.47 -16.57
CA THR A 447 0.36 -3.40 -15.89
C THR A 447 1.04 -4.74 -15.96
N ARG A 448 2.33 -4.77 -16.33
CA ARG A 448 3.16 -5.97 -16.30
C ARG A 448 4.18 -5.89 -15.18
N TYR A 449 4.30 -6.97 -14.42
CA TYR A 449 5.32 -7.18 -13.40
C TYR A 449 6.22 -8.36 -13.77
N ASP A 450 7.44 -8.37 -13.24
CA ASP A 450 8.29 -9.57 -13.25
C ASP A 450 7.95 -10.52 -12.08
N ALA A 451 8.64 -11.66 -12.02
CA ALA A 451 8.43 -12.68 -10.99
C ALA A 451 8.68 -12.23 -9.54
N LYS A 452 9.41 -11.12 -9.34
CA LYS A 452 9.64 -10.51 -8.01
C LYS A 452 8.56 -9.48 -7.65
N GLY A 453 7.59 -9.29 -8.54
CA GLY A 453 6.56 -8.26 -8.42
C GLY A 453 7.10 -6.86 -8.68
N ASP A 454 8.19 -6.70 -9.44
CA ASP A 454 8.64 -5.38 -9.89
C ASP A 454 7.91 -4.96 -11.15
N GLU A 455 7.29 -3.77 -11.13
CA GLU A 455 6.62 -3.21 -12.29
C GLU A 455 7.63 -2.99 -13.42
N GLN A 456 7.32 -3.54 -14.60
CA GLN A 456 8.11 -3.36 -15.82
C GLN A 456 7.56 -2.20 -16.62
N TRP A 457 6.24 -2.16 -16.79
CA TRP A 457 5.53 -1.09 -17.46
C TRP A 457 4.04 -1.11 -17.13
N THR A 458 3.43 0.05 -17.30
CA THR A 458 1.98 0.24 -17.27
C THR A 458 1.55 0.95 -18.54
N VAL A 459 0.45 0.52 -19.14
CA VAL A 459 -0.19 1.19 -20.29
C VAL A 459 -1.61 1.55 -19.93
N ARG A 460 -2.00 2.80 -20.20
CA ARG A 460 -3.40 3.22 -20.28
C ARG A 460 -3.80 3.28 -21.74
N ARG A 461 -4.90 2.63 -22.10
CA ARG A 461 -5.55 2.76 -23.41
C ARG A 461 -6.83 3.56 -23.16
N GLY A 462 -6.96 4.72 -23.82
CA GLY A 462 -8.19 5.49 -23.79
C GLY A 462 -8.84 5.51 -25.16
N GLY A 463 -10.12 5.13 -25.21
CA GLY A 463 -11.04 5.47 -26.29
C GLY A 463 -11.57 6.90 -26.15
N LEU A 464 -12.50 7.31 -27.01
CA LEU A 464 -13.22 8.59 -26.84
C LEU A 464 -14.30 8.51 -25.76
N GLN A 465 -14.76 7.30 -25.45
CA GLN A 465 -15.76 6.93 -24.45
C GLN A 465 -15.20 5.82 -23.56
N GLU A 466 -16.00 5.31 -22.63
CA GLU A 466 -15.58 4.32 -21.65
C GLU A 466 -15.02 3.05 -22.29
N ASP A 467 -13.91 2.56 -21.73
CA ASP A 467 -13.32 1.27 -22.06
C ASP A 467 -12.74 0.55 -20.83
N GLU A 468 -12.74 -0.78 -20.88
CA GLU A 468 -12.34 -1.66 -19.78
C GLU A 468 -11.58 -2.87 -20.31
N ALA A 469 -10.54 -3.32 -19.59
CA ALA A 469 -9.85 -4.57 -19.86
C ALA A 469 -10.25 -5.62 -18.82
N THR A 470 -10.95 -6.67 -19.25
CA THR A 470 -11.61 -7.67 -18.38
C THR A 470 -10.94 -9.03 -18.39
N ALA A 471 -10.09 -9.32 -19.38
CA ALA A 471 -9.42 -10.61 -19.52
C ALA A 471 -7.94 -10.47 -19.91
N LEU A 472 -7.12 -11.39 -19.41
CA LEU A 472 -5.68 -11.45 -19.68
C LEU A 472 -5.23 -12.88 -19.92
N ALA A 473 -4.32 -13.06 -20.87
CA ALA A 473 -3.59 -14.32 -21.03
C ALA A 473 -2.19 -14.08 -21.59
N PHE A 474 -1.20 -14.79 -21.05
CA PHE A 474 0.13 -14.81 -21.65
C PHE A 474 0.19 -15.83 -22.78
N GLY A 475 0.85 -15.45 -23.88
CA GLY A 475 1.26 -16.35 -24.94
C GLY A 475 2.77 -16.56 -24.97
N ALA A 476 3.24 -17.23 -26.02
CA ALA A 476 4.66 -17.45 -26.24
C ALA A 476 5.47 -16.15 -26.32
N ASN A 477 6.75 -16.22 -25.93
CA ASN A 477 7.70 -15.09 -25.96
C ASN A 477 7.24 -13.86 -25.15
N GLY A 478 6.40 -14.08 -24.14
CA GLY A 478 5.91 -13.02 -23.25
C GLY A 478 4.96 -12.03 -23.93
N VAL A 479 4.32 -12.41 -25.05
CA VAL A 479 3.20 -11.63 -25.61
C VAL A 479 2.04 -11.71 -24.63
N LEU A 480 1.44 -10.57 -24.31
CA LEU A 480 0.29 -10.46 -23.43
C LEU A 480 -0.96 -10.15 -24.25
N TYR A 481 -1.94 -11.03 -24.21
CA TYR A 481 -3.26 -10.82 -24.79
C TYR A 481 -4.19 -10.19 -23.76
N VAL A 482 -4.96 -9.22 -24.21
CA VAL A 482 -5.84 -8.40 -23.38
C VAL A 482 -7.21 -8.37 -24.05
N GLY A 483 -8.21 -8.88 -23.35
CA GLY A 483 -9.60 -8.83 -23.76
C GLY A 483 -10.35 -7.79 -22.95
N GLY A 484 -11.34 -7.16 -23.57
CA GLY A 484 -12.10 -6.14 -22.88
C GLY A 484 -13.35 -5.72 -23.63
N ARG A 485 -13.87 -4.55 -23.23
CA ARG A 485 -14.98 -3.89 -23.91
C ARG A 485 -14.75 -2.39 -24.04
N SER A 486 -15.31 -1.77 -25.07
CA SER A 486 -15.21 -0.33 -25.32
C SER A 486 -16.49 0.22 -25.95
N LYS A 487 -16.93 1.42 -25.55
CA LYS A 487 -18.05 2.12 -26.20
C LYS A 487 -17.65 2.94 -27.44
N SER A 488 -16.37 2.96 -27.77
CA SER A 488 -15.81 3.70 -28.90
C SER A 488 -14.57 3.01 -29.45
N ASP A 489 -14.10 3.45 -30.61
CA ASP A 489 -12.85 2.96 -31.19
C ASP A 489 -11.65 3.17 -30.27
N LEU A 490 -10.88 2.09 -30.08
CA LEU A 490 -9.59 2.14 -29.41
C LEU A 490 -8.46 2.48 -30.41
N PRO A 491 -7.34 3.07 -29.94
CA PRO A 491 -6.23 3.43 -30.79
C PRO A 491 -5.64 2.23 -31.55
N GLY A 492 -5.71 2.29 -32.89
CA GLY A 492 -5.23 1.24 -33.80
C GLY A 492 -6.18 0.05 -33.94
N ALA A 493 -7.44 0.18 -33.49
CA ALA A 493 -8.47 -0.83 -33.65
C ALA A 493 -8.82 -1.06 -35.12
N VAL A 494 -9.03 -2.33 -35.47
CA VAL A 494 -9.66 -2.78 -36.72
C VAL A 494 -10.80 -3.73 -36.39
N GLY A 495 -11.75 -3.90 -37.31
CA GLY A 495 -12.89 -4.80 -37.12
C GLY A 495 -14.22 -4.16 -37.51
N THR A 496 -15.31 -4.82 -37.14
CA THR A 496 -16.67 -4.31 -37.34
C THR A 496 -17.03 -3.35 -36.21
N ASP A 497 -17.62 -2.21 -36.56
CA ASP A 497 -18.20 -1.23 -35.65
C ASP A 497 -19.73 -1.35 -35.71
N PRO A 498 -20.34 -2.20 -34.88
CA PRO A 498 -21.77 -2.27 -34.85
C PRO A 498 -22.25 -1.07 -34.01
N ALA A 499 -22.94 -0.12 -34.66
CA ALA A 499 -23.20 1.19 -34.07
C ALA A 499 -24.01 1.11 -32.75
N GLY A 500 -23.39 1.54 -31.64
CA GLY A 500 -24.00 1.73 -30.32
C GLY A 500 -23.70 0.61 -29.31
N GLY A 501 -23.60 0.96 -28.03
CA GLY A 501 -23.38 0.00 -26.94
C GLY A 501 -21.91 -0.22 -26.58
N TRP A 502 -21.63 -1.30 -25.86
CA TRP A 502 -20.29 -1.80 -25.53
C TRP A 502 -19.86 -2.85 -26.56
N ASP A 503 -18.69 -2.70 -27.19
CA ASP A 503 -18.13 -3.70 -28.10
C ASP A 503 -17.01 -4.50 -27.44
N ALA A 504 -16.90 -5.79 -27.75
CA ALA A 504 -15.77 -6.61 -27.31
C ALA A 504 -14.50 -6.31 -28.14
N TYR A 505 -13.33 -6.38 -27.49
CA TYR A 505 -12.04 -6.27 -28.19
C TYR A 505 -11.00 -7.27 -27.69
N LEU A 506 -10.03 -7.57 -28.56
CA LEU A 506 -8.80 -8.30 -28.28
C LEU A 506 -7.58 -7.46 -28.70
N SER A 507 -6.68 -7.18 -27.78
CA SER A 507 -5.38 -6.56 -28.02
C SER A 507 -4.24 -7.51 -27.68
N ALA A 508 -3.08 -7.28 -28.30
CA ALA A 508 -1.83 -7.92 -27.88
C ALA A 508 -0.75 -6.88 -27.60
N PHE A 509 0.05 -7.13 -26.58
CA PHE A 509 1.19 -6.30 -26.19
C PHE A 509 2.46 -7.13 -26.07
N ALA A 510 3.59 -6.51 -26.38
CA ALA A 510 4.92 -7.04 -26.09
C ALA A 510 5.77 -5.97 -25.41
N THR A 511 6.86 -6.40 -24.79
CA THR A 511 7.93 -5.49 -24.35
C THR A 511 8.87 -5.25 -25.53
N ASP A 512 9.15 -3.99 -25.85
CA ASP A 512 10.08 -3.61 -26.92
C ASP A 512 11.55 -3.72 -26.48
N ALA A 513 12.47 -3.41 -27.39
CA ALA A 513 13.91 -3.50 -27.15
C ALA A 513 14.41 -2.62 -25.97
N ASN A 514 13.67 -1.57 -25.62
CA ASN A 514 13.97 -0.63 -24.55
C ASN A 514 13.27 -0.98 -23.22
N GLY A 515 12.50 -2.08 -23.17
CA GLY A 515 11.73 -2.44 -22.00
C GLY A 515 10.37 -1.74 -21.91
N GLN A 516 9.95 -1.03 -22.96
CA GLN A 516 8.69 -0.28 -22.99
C GLN A 516 7.56 -1.11 -23.61
N PRO A 517 6.30 -0.83 -23.28
CA PRO A 517 5.18 -1.57 -23.85
C PRO A 517 4.94 -1.20 -25.31
N LYS A 518 4.70 -2.21 -26.15
CA LYS A 518 4.33 -2.07 -27.55
C LYS A 518 3.03 -2.82 -27.84
N ALA A 519 1.99 -2.09 -28.22
CA ALA A 519 0.80 -2.69 -28.82
C ALA A 519 1.15 -3.31 -30.18
N LEU A 520 0.80 -4.58 -30.36
CA LEU A 520 1.00 -5.33 -31.61
C LEU A 520 -0.23 -5.23 -32.51
N PHE A 521 -1.45 -5.35 -31.94
CA PHE A 521 -2.72 -5.15 -32.62
C PHE A 521 -3.85 -4.83 -31.63
N THR A 522 -4.97 -4.34 -32.16
CA THR A 522 -6.28 -4.27 -31.49
C THR A 522 -7.37 -4.67 -32.49
N GLN A 523 -8.15 -5.69 -32.16
CA GLN A 523 -9.25 -6.22 -32.98
C GLN A 523 -10.56 -6.07 -32.20
N LYS A 524 -11.55 -5.37 -32.76
CA LYS A 524 -12.93 -5.33 -32.23
C LYS A 524 -13.79 -6.40 -32.89
N PHE A 525 -14.80 -6.88 -32.17
CA PHE A 525 -15.80 -7.84 -32.65
C PHE A 525 -17.04 -7.81 -31.75
N GLY A 526 -18.15 -8.37 -32.24
CA GLY A 526 -19.40 -8.42 -31.49
C GLY A 526 -20.63 -8.20 -32.36
N THR A 527 -21.67 -7.70 -31.72
CA THR A 527 -23.03 -7.39 -32.20
C THR A 527 -23.32 -5.90 -31.96
N ALA A 528 -24.46 -5.38 -32.44
CA ALA A 528 -24.84 -3.97 -32.20
C ALA A 528 -25.39 -3.68 -30.81
N GLU A 529 -25.30 -4.64 -29.91
CA GLU A 529 -25.77 -4.54 -28.54
C GLU A 529 -24.57 -4.63 -27.59
N ASN A 530 -24.78 -4.75 -26.29
CA ASN A 530 -23.66 -4.85 -25.35
C ASN A 530 -22.95 -6.21 -25.44
N ASP A 531 -21.66 -6.14 -25.71
CA ASP A 531 -20.74 -7.25 -25.76
C ASP A 531 -19.57 -7.05 -24.79
N SER A 532 -18.99 -8.16 -24.36
CA SER A 532 -17.81 -8.15 -23.48
C SER A 532 -17.01 -9.43 -23.60
N VAL A 533 -15.69 -9.33 -23.42
CA VAL A 533 -14.85 -10.51 -23.22
C VAL A 533 -14.91 -10.94 -21.76
N SER A 534 -15.16 -12.23 -21.52
CA SER A 534 -15.19 -12.83 -20.18
C SER A 534 -13.85 -13.45 -19.79
N ASP A 535 -13.18 -14.17 -20.69
CA ASP A 535 -11.86 -14.77 -20.43
C ASP A 535 -11.11 -15.10 -21.73
N ILE A 536 -9.80 -15.34 -21.62
CA ILE A 536 -8.92 -15.72 -22.74
C ILE A 536 -8.07 -16.92 -22.33
N VAL A 537 -7.91 -17.88 -23.24
CA VAL A 537 -6.89 -18.94 -23.13
C VAL A 537 -6.05 -19.02 -24.40
N VAL A 538 -4.80 -19.45 -24.24
CA VAL A 538 -3.82 -19.51 -25.32
C VAL A 538 -3.26 -20.92 -25.42
N ASN A 539 -3.17 -21.44 -26.63
CA ASN A 539 -2.50 -22.71 -26.95
C ASN A 539 -1.60 -22.52 -28.17
N GLY A 540 -0.30 -22.32 -27.94
CA GLY A 540 0.64 -22.01 -29.01
C GLY A 540 0.31 -20.66 -29.68
N SER A 541 0.03 -20.67 -30.99
CA SER A 541 -0.42 -19.50 -31.75
C SER A 541 -1.92 -19.21 -31.62
N GLN A 542 -2.69 -20.21 -31.18
CA GLN A 542 -4.14 -20.11 -31.08
C GLN A 542 -4.52 -19.35 -29.81
N VAL A 543 -5.33 -18.31 -29.96
CA VAL A 543 -5.95 -17.54 -28.87
C VAL A 543 -7.44 -17.79 -28.94
N ILE A 544 -8.03 -18.33 -27.87
CA ILE A 544 -9.48 -18.54 -27.76
C ILE A 544 -10.03 -17.53 -26.76
N VAL A 545 -11.04 -16.81 -27.20
CA VAL A 545 -11.75 -15.78 -26.44
C VAL A 545 -13.16 -16.27 -26.14
N GLY A 546 -13.54 -16.21 -24.86
CA GLY A 546 -14.92 -16.38 -24.42
C GLY A 546 -15.56 -15.02 -24.23
N SER A 547 -16.69 -14.78 -24.85
CA SER A 547 -17.40 -13.50 -24.81
C SER A 547 -18.88 -13.69 -24.49
N LYS A 548 -19.46 -12.67 -23.88
CA LYS A 548 -20.91 -12.50 -23.77
C LYS A 548 -21.33 -11.48 -24.81
N GLU A 549 -22.05 -11.91 -25.83
CA GLU A 549 -22.45 -11.08 -26.96
C GLU A 549 -23.98 -11.01 -27.03
N ASN A 550 -24.57 -9.85 -26.74
CA ASN A 550 -26.03 -9.71 -26.57
C ASN A 550 -26.68 -10.81 -25.69
N GLY A 551 -26.00 -11.18 -24.59
CA GLY A 551 -26.45 -12.24 -23.69
C GLY A 551 -26.28 -13.68 -24.19
N GLN A 552 -25.62 -13.89 -25.33
CA GLN A 552 -25.18 -15.20 -25.83
C GLN A 552 -23.77 -15.51 -25.35
N ALA A 553 -23.51 -16.77 -24.99
CA ALA A 553 -22.17 -17.26 -24.70
C ALA A 553 -21.46 -17.61 -26.02
N MET A 554 -20.41 -16.87 -26.36
CA MET A 554 -19.69 -17.01 -27.63
C MET A 554 -18.25 -17.45 -27.39
N LEU A 555 -17.73 -18.29 -28.29
CA LEU A 555 -16.31 -18.62 -28.40
C LEU A 555 -15.79 -18.14 -29.75
N ARG A 556 -14.62 -17.49 -29.75
CA ARG A 556 -13.91 -17.06 -30.96
C ARG A 556 -12.47 -17.49 -30.86
N SER A 557 -11.94 -18.10 -31.92
CA SER A 557 -10.51 -18.41 -32.01
C SER A 557 -9.81 -17.43 -32.96
N PHE A 558 -8.54 -17.17 -32.68
CA PHE A 558 -7.65 -16.35 -33.50
C PHE A 558 -6.30 -17.03 -33.60
N GLU A 559 -5.66 -16.97 -34.76
CA GLU A 559 -4.27 -17.37 -34.93
C GLU A 559 -3.37 -16.13 -34.88
N VAL A 560 -2.46 -16.11 -33.91
CA VAL A 560 -1.50 -15.02 -33.70
C VAL A 560 -0.08 -15.53 -33.93
N ASN A 561 0.61 -14.92 -34.89
CA ASN A 561 1.99 -15.28 -35.22
C ASN A 561 2.93 -14.10 -34.89
N PRO A 562 3.66 -14.16 -33.76
CA PRO A 562 4.61 -13.11 -33.38
C PRO A 562 5.89 -13.18 -34.21
N SER A 563 6.42 -12.01 -34.57
CA SER A 563 7.74 -11.84 -35.19
C SER A 563 8.76 -11.42 -34.14
N VAL A 564 9.63 -12.34 -33.76
CA VAL A 564 10.71 -12.12 -32.78
C VAL A 564 12.00 -11.77 -33.51
N VAL A 565 12.64 -10.68 -33.09
CA VAL A 565 13.92 -10.22 -33.65
C VAL A 565 14.95 -10.05 -32.54
N THR A 566 16.23 -10.03 -32.90
CA THR A 566 17.32 -9.61 -32.01
C THR A 566 18.01 -8.40 -32.62
N GLU A 567 18.00 -7.28 -31.90
CA GLU A 567 18.60 -6.01 -32.35
C GLU A 567 19.51 -5.47 -31.25
N ASN A 568 20.57 -4.76 -31.63
CA ASN A 568 21.48 -4.12 -30.67
C ASN A 568 20.90 -2.79 -30.19
N VAL A 569 20.79 -2.63 -28.87
CA VAL A 569 20.28 -1.42 -28.22
C VAL A 569 21.39 -0.79 -27.40
N THR A 570 21.57 0.52 -27.53
CA THR A 570 22.50 1.29 -26.70
C THR A 570 21.86 1.53 -25.32
N LYS A 571 22.40 0.92 -24.27
CA LYS A 571 21.96 1.08 -22.88
C LYS A 571 23.06 1.70 -22.03
N LEU A 572 22.67 2.45 -21.00
CA LEU A 572 23.62 2.95 -20.00
C LEU A 572 23.91 1.83 -18.99
N ASN A 573 25.18 1.52 -18.74
CA ASN A 573 25.56 0.55 -17.72
C ASN A 573 25.59 1.17 -16.31
N GLN A 574 25.83 0.34 -15.29
CA GLN A 574 25.89 0.75 -13.88
C GLN A 574 26.96 1.82 -13.56
N TYR A 575 27.91 2.05 -14.47
CA TYR A 575 28.97 3.06 -14.34
C TYR A 575 28.69 4.34 -15.11
N GLY A 576 27.52 4.45 -15.77
CA GLY A 576 27.16 5.62 -16.57
C GLY A 576 27.83 5.65 -17.95
N ALA A 577 28.31 4.52 -18.48
CA ALA A 577 28.83 4.40 -19.84
C ALA A 577 27.80 3.72 -20.77
N TYR A 578 27.71 4.19 -22.02
CA TYR A 578 26.85 3.58 -23.02
C TYR A 578 27.48 2.30 -23.58
N GLU A 579 26.69 1.23 -23.61
CA GLU A 579 27.07 -0.08 -24.11
C GLU A 579 26.02 -0.58 -25.12
N SER A 580 26.48 -1.23 -26.19
CA SER A 580 25.60 -1.84 -27.19
C SER A 580 25.28 -3.27 -26.75
N VAL A 581 24.02 -3.54 -26.43
CA VAL A 581 23.55 -4.81 -25.88
C VAL A 581 22.55 -5.45 -26.84
N PRO A 582 22.74 -6.72 -27.27
CA PRO A 582 21.74 -7.41 -28.06
C PRO A 582 20.49 -7.71 -27.22
N VAL A 583 19.32 -7.34 -27.72
CA VAL A 583 18.02 -7.58 -27.07
C VAL A 583 17.11 -8.34 -28.01
N THR A 584 16.58 -9.47 -27.55
CA THR A 584 15.58 -10.26 -28.27
C THR A 584 14.18 -9.87 -27.80
N TYR A 585 13.30 -9.49 -28.73
CA TYR A 585 11.95 -9.04 -28.41
C TYR A 585 10.95 -9.29 -29.55
N THR A 586 9.66 -9.32 -29.21
CA THR A 586 8.57 -9.42 -30.20
C THR A 586 8.27 -8.04 -30.78
N LYS A 587 8.53 -7.86 -32.08
CA LYS A 587 8.43 -6.55 -32.75
C LYS A 587 7.05 -6.29 -33.36
N THR A 588 6.47 -7.31 -33.97
CA THR A 588 5.14 -7.28 -34.60
C THR A 588 4.45 -8.63 -34.38
N ALA A 589 3.15 -8.69 -34.64
CA ALA A 589 2.43 -9.95 -34.77
C ALA A 589 1.38 -9.84 -35.88
N THR A 590 1.11 -10.94 -36.59
CA THR A 590 -0.04 -11.04 -37.49
C THR A 590 -1.19 -11.74 -36.78
N LEU A 591 -2.42 -11.27 -37.03
CA LEU A 591 -3.65 -11.82 -36.48
C LEU A 591 -4.50 -12.35 -37.64
N THR A 592 -4.98 -13.59 -37.53
CA THR A 592 -5.96 -14.17 -38.46
C THR A 592 -7.17 -14.67 -37.67
N ALA A 593 -8.38 -14.28 -38.06
CA ALA A 593 -9.60 -14.77 -37.42
C ALA A 593 -9.77 -16.28 -37.70
N GLY A 594 -10.13 -17.04 -36.66
CA GLY A 594 -10.42 -18.46 -36.73
C GLY A 594 -11.93 -18.74 -36.67
N ALA A 595 -12.29 -19.89 -36.10
CA ALA A 595 -13.68 -20.30 -35.91
C ALA A 595 -14.43 -19.43 -34.90
N THR A 596 -15.76 -19.42 -35.01
CA THR A 596 -16.69 -18.85 -34.03
C THR A 596 -17.74 -19.90 -33.68
N ARG A 597 -18.10 -19.99 -32.40
CA ARG A 597 -19.13 -20.92 -31.90
C ARG A 597 -20.05 -20.22 -30.90
N ASP A 598 -21.35 -20.33 -31.15
CA ASP A 598 -22.42 -19.92 -30.23
C ASP A 598 -22.77 -21.10 -29.31
N LEU A 599 -22.65 -20.89 -28.00
CA LEU A 599 -22.97 -21.84 -26.93
C LEU A 599 -24.41 -21.66 -26.40
N GLY A 600 -25.18 -20.74 -26.97
CA GLY A 600 -26.56 -20.43 -26.62
C GLY A 600 -26.69 -19.22 -25.70
N SER A 601 -27.94 -18.80 -25.50
CA SER A 601 -28.27 -17.70 -24.57
C SER A 601 -27.96 -18.08 -23.13
N LEU A 602 -27.36 -17.16 -22.37
CA LEU A 602 -27.10 -17.32 -20.95
C LEU A 602 -28.33 -17.04 -20.06
N LYS A 603 -29.40 -16.44 -20.62
CA LYS A 603 -30.66 -16.08 -19.93
C LYS A 603 -30.44 -15.38 -18.57
N GLY A 604 -29.59 -14.36 -18.54
CA GLY A 604 -29.27 -13.58 -17.34
C GLY A 604 -27.98 -14.03 -16.62
N GLY A 605 -27.44 -15.19 -16.98
CA GLY A 605 -26.16 -15.69 -16.47
C GLY A 605 -24.91 -15.07 -17.12
N ASP A 606 -23.76 -15.67 -16.85
CA ASP A 606 -22.46 -15.22 -17.36
C ASP A 606 -21.47 -16.37 -17.61
N ILE A 607 -20.45 -16.10 -18.43
CA ILE A 607 -19.23 -16.91 -18.50
C ILE A 607 -18.26 -16.36 -17.45
N VAL A 608 -17.78 -17.24 -16.56
CA VAL A 608 -16.86 -16.87 -15.48
C VAL A 608 -15.41 -17.15 -15.85
N GLY A 609 -15.15 -18.14 -16.69
CA GLY A 609 -13.79 -18.42 -17.13
C GLY A 609 -13.65 -19.50 -18.19
N LEU A 610 -12.47 -19.49 -18.81
CA LEU A 610 -11.98 -20.49 -19.74
C LEU A 610 -10.73 -21.16 -19.17
N LYS A 611 -10.58 -22.47 -19.40
CA LYS A 611 -9.36 -23.21 -19.03
C LYS A 611 -9.01 -24.23 -20.10
N ILE A 612 -7.71 -24.44 -20.33
CA ILE A 612 -7.19 -25.53 -21.13
C ILE A 612 -6.55 -26.53 -20.18
N ASP A 613 -7.02 -27.78 -20.21
CA ASP A 613 -6.49 -28.87 -19.41
C ASP A 613 -6.60 -30.17 -20.21
N GLY A 614 -5.55 -30.99 -20.21
CA GLY A 614 -5.51 -32.24 -20.98
C GLY A 614 -5.74 -32.07 -22.50
N GLY A 615 -5.43 -30.89 -23.06
CA GLY A 615 -5.66 -30.58 -24.47
C GLY A 615 -7.12 -30.35 -24.85
N GLN A 616 -8.00 -30.10 -23.88
CA GLN A 616 -9.40 -29.76 -24.07
C GLN A 616 -9.69 -28.35 -23.55
N LEU A 617 -10.66 -27.67 -24.16
CA LEU A 617 -11.21 -26.40 -23.68
C LEU A 617 -12.32 -26.68 -22.68
N TYR A 618 -12.26 -25.99 -21.54
CA TYR A 618 -13.34 -25.94 -20.57
C TYR A 618 -13.90 -24.52 -20.48
N VAL A 619 -15.23 -24.42 -20.44
CA VAL A 619 -15.99 -23.17 -20.29
C VAL A 619 -16.83 -23.28 -19.03
N GLY A 620 -16.60 -22.42 -18.06
CA GLY A 620 -17.36 -22.40 -16.80
C GLY A 620 -18.16 -21.12 -16.64
N GLY A 621 -19.37 -21.22 -16.12
CA GLY A 621 -20.25 -20.09 -15.89
C GLY A 621 -21.50 -20.48 -15.12
N TYR A 622 -22.52 -19.63 -15.17
CA TYR A 622 -23.85 -19.95 -14.66
C TYR A 622 -24.92 -19.45 -15.63
N THR A 623 -26.08 -20.09 -15.64
CA THR A 623 -27.14 -19.81 -16.61
C THR A 623 -28.51 -20.30 -16.13
N ALA A 624 -29.57 -19.60 -16.53
CA ALA A 624 -30.95 -20.12 -16.47
C ALA A 624 -31.35 -20.85 -17.77
N ASN A 625 -30.40 -21.10 -18.67
CA ASN A 625 -30.63 -21.83 -19.91
C ASN A 625 -30.39 -23.33 -19.71
N ASN A 626 -31.49 -24.06 -19.70
CA ASN A 626 -31.51 -25.51 -19.53
C ASN A 626 -31.10 -26.29 -20.79
N LEU A 627 -30.80 -25.59 -21.89
CA LEU A 627 -30.41 -26.16 -23.18
C LEU A 627 -29.30 -25.32 -23.80
N MET A 628 -28.12 -25.32 -23.19
CA MET A 628 -26.92 -24.74 -23.82
C MET A 628 -26.58 -25.53 -25.10
N SER A 629 -26.01 -24.85 -26.10
CA SER A 629 -25.60 -25.43 -27.39
C SER A 629 -24.26 -26.21 -27.29
N ILE A 630 -24.12 -26.99 -26.22
CA ILE A 630 -22.98 -27.86 -25.92
C ILE A 630 -23.53 -29.29 -25.85
N GLY A 631 -22.94 -30.21 -26.63
CA GLY A 631 -23.37 -31.60 -26.68
C GLY A 631 -23.09 -32.35 -25.37
N GLY A 632 -23.67 -33.55 -25.24
CA GLY A 632 -23.31 -34.52 -24.20
C GLY A 632 -23.59 -34.06 -22.77
N ALA A 633 -24.78 -33.52 -22.50
CA ALA A 633 -25.19 -33.19 -21.14
C ALA A 633 -25.15 -34.43 -20.24
N THR A 634 -24.32 -34.39 -19.19
CA THR A 634 -24.13 -35.48 -18.21
C THR A 634 -25.02 -35.31 -16.97
N THR A 635 -25.42 -34.07 -16.66
CA THR A 635 -26.42 -33.76 -15.63
C THR A 635 -27.49 -32.81 -16.17
N ALA A 636 -28.67 -32.87 -15.58
CA ALA A 636 -29.76 -31.94 -15.88
C ALA A 636 -29.68 -30.70 -14.97
N PRO A 637 -30.15 -29.53 -15.43
CA PRO A 637 -30.30 -28.35 -14.59
C PRO A 637 -31.35 -28.60 -13.49
N SER A 638 -31.13 -28.00 -12.32
CA SER A 638 -31.96 -28.13 -11.13
C SER A 638 -33.07 -27.06 -11.05
N GLY A 639 -32.95 -26.01 -11.86
CA GLY A 639 -33.96 -24.97 -12.08
C GLY A 639 -33.69 -23.68 -11.31
N GLY A 640 -34.00 -22.53 -11.91
CA GLY A 640 -33.42 -21.24 -11.50
C GLY A 640 -32.20 -20.93 -12.37
N MET A 641 -31.22 -20.21 -11.82
CA MET A 641 -29.86 -20.17 -12.37
C MET A 641 -29.03 -21.32 -11.79
N ASP A 642 -28.34 -22.07 -12.64
CA ASP A 642 -27.41 -23.13 -12.25
C ASP A 642 -26.01 -22.82 -12.77
N GLY A 643 -24.98 -23.27 -12.05
CA GLY A 643 -23.62 -23.34 -12.59
C GLY A 643 -23.56 -24.33 -13.76
N PHE A 644 -22.74 -24.06 -14.77
CA PHE A 644 -22.48 -24.98 -15.87
C PHE A 644 -20.98 -25.08 -16.16
N VAL A 645 -20.56 -26.26 -16.62
CA VAL A 645 -19.22 -26.51 -17.16
C VAL A 645 -19.35 -27.29 -18.47
N GLY A 646 -18.89 -26.67 -19.57
CA GLY A 646 -18.73 -27.33 -20.85
C GLY A 646 -17.28 -27.78 -21.06
N ARG A 647 -17.08 -28.95 -21.66
CA ARG A 647 -15.77 -29.43 -22.14
C ARG A 647 -15.88 -29.78 -23.62
N MET A 648 -14.93 -29.29 -24.42
CA MET A 648 -14.91 -29.46 -25.88
C MET A 648 -13.48 -29.40 -26.44
N SER A 649 -13.34 -29.66 -27.74
CA SER A 649 -12.08 -29.55 -28.46
C SER A 649 -11.58 -28.09 -28.58
N LEU A 650 -10.26 -27.92 -28.72
CA LEU A 650 -9.61 -26.62 -28.92
C LEU A 650 -9.90 -25.97 -30.28
N ASP A 651 -10.34 -26.75 -31.26
CA ASP A 651 -10.82 -26.21 -32.54
C ASP A 651 -12.22 -25.57 -32.43
N ILE A 652 -12.82 -25.63 -31.24
CA ILE A 652 -14.16 -25.12 -30.88
C ILE A 652 -15.26 -25.58 -31.83
N SER A 653 -15.07 -26.68 -32.54
CA SER A 653 -16.10 -27.28 -33.39
C SER A 653 -17.13 -28.00 -32.53
N ASN A 654 -18.39 -28.05 -32.99
CA ASN A 654 -19.43 -28.80 -32.31
C ASN A 654 -19.27 -30.29 -32.63
N THR A 655 -18.97 -31.09 -31.62
CA THR A 655 -18.76 -32.53 -31.77
C THR A 655 -19.64 -33.33 -30.83
N THR A 656 -19.88 -34.60 -31.15
CA THR A 656 -20.55 -35.54 -30.23
C THR A 656 -19.70 -35.92 -29.02
N SER A 657 -18.43 -35.49 -28.96
CA SER A 657 -17.52 -35.72 -27.83
C SER A 657 -17.56 -34.61 -26.79
N ASP A 658 -18.27 -33.52 -27.08
CA ASP A 658 -18.51 -32.45 -26.13
C ASP A 658 -19.29 -32.99 -24.91
N THR A 659 -19.03 -32.43 -23.74
CA THR A 659 -19.77 -32.74 -22.52
C THR A 659 -20.19 -31.48 -21.79
N LEU A 660 -21.38 -31.50 -21.20
CA LEU A 660 -21.94 -30.40 -20.42
C LEU A 660 -22.43 -30.90 -19.07
N THR A 661 -22.03 -30.24 -17.98
CA THR A 661 -22.50 -30.55 -16.64
C THR A 661 -23.08 -29.30 -16.00
N TYR A 662 -24.28 -29.42 -15.43
CA TYR A 662 -24.89 -28.43 -14.55
C TYR A 662 -24.64 -28.78 -13.08
N TYR A 663 -24.48 -27.75 -12.24
CA TYR A 663 -24.36 -27.85 -10.80
C TYR A 663 -25.16 -26.72 -10.14
N GLY A 664 -26.11 -27.10 -9.26
CA GLY A 664 -27.00 -26.16 -8.58
C GLY A 664 -28.20 -26.88 -7.96
N GLY A 665 -29.01 -26.11 -7.26
CA GLY A 665 -30.25 -26.51 -6.60
C GLY A 665 -31.47 -25.86 -7.26
N THR A 666 -32.58 -25.76 -6.52
CA THR A 666 -33.83 -25.16 -7.03
C THR A 666 -33.91 -23.63 -6.84
N GLY A 667 -32.79 -23.03 -6.47
CA GLY A 667 -32.63 -21.60 -6.25
C GLY A 667 -31.85 -20.95 -7.40
N ASP A 668 -31.62 -19.65 -7.29
CA ASP A 668 -30.67 -18.98 -8.18
C ASP A 668 -29.26 -19.14 -7.63
N ASP A 669 -28.48 -20.04 -8.22
CA ASP A 669 -27.10 -20.30 -7.86
C ASP A 669 -26.18 -19.59 -8.85
N THR A 670 -25.20 -18.87 -8.31
CA THR A 670 -24.21 -18.14 -9.13
C THR A 670 -22.87 -18.82 -9.07
N VAL A 671 -22.02 -18.56 -10.07
CA VAL A 671 -20.61 -18.93 -10.06
C VAL A 671 -19.80 -17.63 -10.09
N THR A 672 -18.89 -17.45 -9.13
CA THR A 672 -17.98 -16.31 -9.04
C THR A 672 -16.55 -16.70 -9.33
N GLY A 673 -16.22 -17.99 -9.23
CA GLY A 673 -14.91 -18.53 -9.56
C GLY A 673 -14.98 -19.89 -10.23
N PHE A 674 -14.11 -20.08 -11.21
CA PHE A 674 -13.97 -21.31 -11.97
C PHE A 674 -12.49 -21.66 -12.21
N ALA A 675 -12.12 -22.89 -11.93
CA ALA A 675 -10.79 -23.44 -12.22
C ALA A 675 -10.90 -24.91 -12.65
N VAL A 676 -9.90 -25.40 -13.38
CA VAL A 676 -9.83 -26.81 -13.82
C VAL A 676 -8.43 -27.33 -13.58
N SER A 677 -8.32 -28.57 -13.11
CA SER A 677 -7.07 -29.31 -13.04
C SER A 677 -7.33 -30.80 -13.17
N ASN A 678 -6.55 -31.49 -14.01
CA ASN A 678 -6.63 -32.94 -14.22
C ASN A 678 -8.04 -33.41 -14.61
N GLY A 679 -8.74 -32.64 -15.46
CA GLY A 679 -10.09 -32.93 -15.94
C GLY A 679 -11.23 -32.65 -14.96
N THR A 680 -10.93 -32.18 -13.75
CA THR A 680 -11.91 -31.83 -12.72
C THR A 680 -12.08 -30.32 -12.63
N ALA A 681 -13.33 -29.87 -12.67
CA ALA A 681 -13.71 -28.48 -12.51
C ALA A 681 -13.99 -28.15 -11.04
N TRP A 682 -13.59 -26.95 -10.62
CA TRP A 682 -13.86 -26.37 -9.31
C TRP A 682 -14.72 -25.13 -9.49
N LEU A 683 -15.89 -25.12 -8.85
CA LEU A 683 -16.84 -24.01 -8.86
C LEU A 683 -16.96 -23.44 -7.47
N VAL A 684 -16.96 -22.11 -7.39
CA VAL A 684 -17.35 -21.38 -6.18
C VAL A 684 -18.36 -20.31 -6.55
N GLY A 685 -19.27 -20.01 -5.63
CA GLY A 685 -20.27 -18.97 -5.82
C GLY A 685 -21.28 -18.92 -4.69
N ALA A 686 -22.39 -18.22 -4.90
CA ALA A 686 -23.47 -18.10 -3.93
C ALA A 686 -24.56 -19.14 -4.22
N ALA A 687 -25.08 -19.76 -3.16
CA ALA A 687 -26.21 -20.68 -3.24
C ALA A 687 -27.52 -19.94 -2.91
N GLY A 688 -28.51 -20.03 -3.80
CA GLY A 688 -29.81 -19.39 -3.60
C GLY A 688 -30.72 -20.13 -2.62
N LYS A 689 -30.61 -21.47 -2.57
CA LYS A 689 -31.36 -22.38 -1.69
C LYS A 689 -30.50 -23.60 -1.35
N ASN A 690 -31.12 -24.71 -0.95
CA ASN A 690 -30.45 -26.00 -0.80
C ASN A 690 -29.81 -26.43 -2.13
N LEU A 691 -28.59 -26.94 -2.06
CA LEU A 691 -27.91 -27.61 -3.16
C LEU A 691 -28.17 -29.13 -3.04
N ASP A 692 -27.84 -29.90 -4.08
CA ASP A 692 -28.02 -31.35 -4.02
C ASP A 692 -27.22 -31.96 -2.85
N GLY A 693 -27.91 -32.68 -1.97
CA GLY A 693 -27.33 -33.25 -0.74
C GLY A 693 -26.93 -32.26 0.36
N GLU A 694 -27.09 -30.96 0.17
CA GLU A 694 -26.54 -29.91 1.05
C GLU A 694 -27.61 -28.88 1.46
N GLU A 695 -28.06 -28.95 2.71
CA GLU A 695 -29.04 -28.00 3.27
C GLU A 695 -28.46 -26.61 3.49
N THR A 696 -29.32 -25.60 3.48
CA THR A 696 -28.94 -24.22 3.82
C THR A 696 -28.49 -24.12 5.27
N VAL A 697 -27.34 -23.49 5.52
CA VAL A 697 -26.70 -23.35 6.84
C VAL A 697 -26.90 -21.95 7.40
N GLY A 698 -26.54 -20.92 6.64
CA GLY A 698 -26.67 -19.51 7.01
C GLY A 698 -27.85 -18.81 6.33
N THR A 699 -27.86 -17.47 6.40
CA THR A 699 -28.86 -16.63 5.73
C THR A 699 -28.58 -16.54 4.24
N LYS A 700 -27.31 -16.38 3.86
CA LYS A 700 -26.81 -16.47 2.49
C LYS A 700 -25.48 -17.20 2.49
N ASP A 701 -25.48 -18.44 2.00
CA ASP A 701 -24.26 -19.23 1.93
C ASP A 701 -23.61 -19.14 0.55
N GLY A 702 -22.31 -19.35 0.55
CA GLY A 702 -21.58 -19.77 -0.61
C GLY A 702 -21.47 -21.28 -0.72
N TYR A 703 -20.79 -21.73 -1.77
CA TYR A 703 -20.39 -23.12 -1.92
C TYR A 703 -19.02 -23.25 -2.57
N VAL A 704 -18.42 -24.42 -2.39
CA VAL A 704 -17.31 -24.93 -3.20
C VAL A 704 -17.73 -26.29 -3.72
N ALA A 705 -17.55 -26.56 -5.01
CA ALA A 705 -17.90 -27.82 -5.64
C ALA A 705 -16.79 -28.32 -6.56
N GLN A 706 -16.53 -29.62 -6.49
CA GLN A 706 -15.60 -30.38 -7.33
C GLN A 706 -16.41 -31.27 -8.27
N VAL A 707 -16.32 -31.01 -9.57
CA VAL A 707 -17.17 -31.62 -10.59
C VAL A 707 -16.31 -32.30 -11.66
N ASN A 708 -16.51 -33.60 -11.85
CA ASN A 708 -15.90 -34.35 -12.95
C ASN A 708 -16.74 -34.14 -14.22
N VAL A 709 -16.29 -33.24 -15.09
CA VAL A 709 -17.06 -32.81 -16.28
C VAL A 709 -17.33 -33.97 -17.25
N GLY A 710 -16.41 -34.94 -17.34
CA GLY A 710 -16.55 -36.07 -18.25
C GLY A 710 -17.67 -37.04 -17.85
N THR A 711 -18.01 -37.11 -16.57
CA THR A 711 -19.04 -38.02 -16.04
C THR A 711 -20.26 -37.31 -15.48
N GLY A 712 -20.14 -36.01 -15.18
CA GLY A 712 -21.14 -35.23 -14.45
C GLY A 712 -21.13 -35.47 -12.92
N ALA A 713 -20.24 -36.32 -12.41
CA ALA A 713 -20.19 -36.63 -10.99
C ALA A 713 -19.67 -35.45 -10.17
N VAL A 714 -20.32 -35.17 -9.04
CA VAL A 714 -19.82 -34.26 -8.01
C VAL A 714 -19.01 -35.10 -7.02
N ASP A 715 -17.68 -35.01 -7.09
CA ASP A 715 -16.79 -35.77 -6.22
C ASP A 715 -16.84 -35.25 -4.77
N TRP A 716 -17.07 -33.94 -4.64
CA TRP A 716 -17.22 -33.25 -3.37
C TRP A 716 -17.90 -31.91 -3.56
N SER A 717 -18.72 -31.51 -2.58
CA SER A 717 -19.16 -30.13 -2.44
C SER A 717 -19.32 -29.78 -0.97
N GLN A 718 -19.30 -28.49 -0.66
CA GLN A 718 -19.51 -28.01 0.70
C GLN A 718 -20.14 -26.63 0.69
N ARG A 719 -21.09 -26.41 1.60
CA ARG A 719 -21.56 -25.08 1.97
C ARG A 719 -20.45 -24.28 2.65
N VAL A 720 -20.37 -23.00 2.30
CA VAL A 720 -19.51 -22.02 2.95
C VAL A 720 -20.44 -21.02 3.61
N THR A 721 -20.45 -21.00 4.95
CA THR A 721 -21.11 -19.96 5.72
C THR A 721 -20.06 -19.15 6.49
N GLY A 722 -20.33 -17.87 6.70
CA GLY A 722 -19.36 -16.92 7.23
C GLY A 722 -19.91 -16.12 8.39
N LYS A 723 -19.19 -15.05 8.73
CA LYS A 723 -19.60 -14.04 9.71
C LYS A 723 -21.07 -13.65 9.50
N ASP A 724 -21.83 -13.60 10.58
CA ASP A 724 -23.26 -13.23 10.62
C ASP A 724 -24.19 -14.13 9.78
N GLY A 725 -23.72 -15.32 9.36
CA GLY A 725 -24.47 -16.22 8.49
C GLY A 725 -24.45 -15.81 7.01
N TYR A 726 -23.50 -14.96 6.62
CA TYR A 726 -23.29 -14.51 5.24
C TYR A 726 -21.89 -14.89 4.77
N ALA A 727 -21.81 -15.55 3.61
CA ALA A 727 -20.55 -15.78 2.92
C ALA A 727 -20.75 -15.70 1.41
N ALA A 728 -19.84 -14.98 0.76
CA ALA A 728 -19.72 -14.90 -0.68
C ALA A 728 -18.29 -15.29 -1.07
N PRO A 729 -18.05 -16.54 -1.51
CA PRO A 729 -16.84 -16.91 -2.20
C PRO A 729 -16.64 -15.98 -3.40
N THR A 730 -15.45 -15.40 -3.53
CA THR A 730 -15.17 -14.36 -4.53
C THR A 730 -14.20 -14.84 -5.61
N SER A 731 -13.33 -15.81 -5.32
CA SER A 731 -12.41 -16.38 -6.31
C SER A 731 -11.96 -17.77 -5.92
N VAL A 732 -11.46 -18.52 -6.91
CA VAL A 732 -10.88 -19.85 -6.74
C VAL A 732 -9.62 -20.00 -7.58
N ALA A 733 -8.59 -20.61 -7.00
CA ALA A 733 -7.38 -21.03 -7.69
C ALA A 733 -7.06 -22.49 -7.34
N VAL A 734 -6.55 -23.26 -8.29
CA VAL A 734 -6.23 -24.69 -8.08
C VAL A 734 -4.77 -24.93 -8.41
N SER A 735 -4.02 -25.42 -7.43
CA SER A 735 -2.67 -25.94 -7.66
C SER A 735 -2.77 -27.44 -7.91
N SER A 736 -2.25 -27.93 -9.04
CA SER A 736 -2.28 -29.35 -9.41
C SER A 736 -1.47 -30.26 -8.46
N SER A 737 -0.54 -29.68 -7.70
CA SER A 737 0.34 -30.37 -6.75
C SER A 737 0.32 -29.74 -5.35
N GLY A 738 -0.71 -28.97 -5.02
CA GLY A 738 -0.73 -28.12 -3.84
C GLY A 738 -1.00 -28.83 -2.50
N ALA A 739 -1.63 -30.00 -2.51
CA ALA A 739 -1.88 -30.80 -1.31
C ALA A 739 -0.75 -31.82 -1.13
N SER A 740 -0.10 -31.84 0.04
CA SER A 740 1.01 -32.75 0.31
C SER A 740 1.36 -32.89 1.79
N SER A 741 2.32 -33.75 2.12
CA SER A 741 2.89 -33.89 3.47
C SER A 741 3.50 -32.60 4.04
N LEU A 742 3.81 -31.60 3.21
CA LEU A 742 4.28 -30.28 3.67
C LEU A 742 3.19 -29.55 4.48
N ASP A 743 1.91 -29.83 4.23
CA ASP A 743 0.77 -29.26 4.97
C ASP A 743 0.79 -29.66 6.45
N ALA A 744 1.37 -30.83 6.78
CA ALA A 744 1.55 -31.27 8.17
C ALA A 744 2.50 -30.34 8.95
N PHE A 745 3.43 -29.69 8.25
CA PHE A 745 4.41 -28.76 8.82
C PHE A 745 4.06 -27.30 8.58
N GLY A 746 3.01 -26.97 7.82
CA GLY A 746 2.74 -25.59 7.40
C GLY A 746 3.87 -24.97 6.57
N LEU A 747 4.64 -25.83 5.88
CA LEU A 747 5.73 -25.40 5.00
C LEU A 747 5.21 -25.21 3.58
N PRO A 748 5.71 -24.20 2.85
CA PRO A 748 5.34 -24.01 1.47
C PRO A 748 6.05 -25.04 0.58
N SER A 749 5.42 -25.38 -0.53
CA SER A 749 6.05 -26.04 -1.68
C SER A 749 6.88 -25.05 -2.49
N GLY A 750 7.91 -25.56 -3.18
CA GLY A 750 8.74 -24.75 -4.07
C GLY A 750 9.87 -24.03 -3.35
N ALA A 751 10.49 -23.08 -4.04
CA ALA A 751 11.64 -22.35 -3.53
C ALA A 751 11.19 -21.30 -2.50
N MET A 752 11.84 -21.27 -1.33
CA MET A 752 11.67 -20.16 -0.39
C MET A 752 12.50 -18.97 -0.87
N ASP A 753 11.80 -17.91 -1.30
CA ASP A 753 12.44 -16.63 -1.60
C ASP A 753 12.43 -15.75 -0.35
N PHE A 754 13.58 -15.69 0.32
CA PHE A 754 13.81 -14.82 1.48
C PHE A 754 14.06 -13.36 1.10
N SER A 755 14.09 -13.05 -0.20
CA SER A 755 14.40 -11.72 -0.72
C SER A 755 13.20 -11.10 -1.43
N GLN A 756 12.75 -9.95 -0.92
CA GLN A 756 11.85 -9.09 -1.67
C GLN A 756 12.66 -8.17 -2.58
N SER A 757 11.97 -7.50 -3.50
CA SER A 757 12.58 -6.47 -4.35
C SER A 757 13.35 -5.43 -3.53
N ASN A 758 14.50 -5.03 -4.05
CA ASN A 758 15.29 -3.93 -3.51
C ASN A 758 14.95 -2.57 -4.14
N ARG A 759 14.00 -2.53 -5.10
CA ARG A 759 13.58 -1.30 -5.77
C ARG A 759 12.70 -0.47 -4.84
N ILE A 760 12.95 0.83 -4.81
CA ILE A 760 12.19 1.79 -4.01
C ILE A 760 10.72 1.79 -4.42
N VAL A 761 10.44 1.75 -5.73
CA VAL A 761 9.07 1.80 -6.26
C VAL A 761 8.26 0.53 -6.00
N SER A 762 8.93 -0.60 -5.73
CA SER A 762 8.26 -1.86 -5.38
C SER A 762 8.05 -2.02 -3.88
N ALA A 763 8.95 -1.44 -3.09
CA ALA A 763 8.96 -1.57 -1.65
C ALA A 763 8.26 -0.42 -0.90
N THR A 764 7.99 0.69 -1.59
CA THR A 764 7.36 1.89 -1.03
C THR A 764 6.22 2.36 -1.92
N SER A 765 5.40 3.29 -1.44
CA SER A 765 4.38 3.94 -2.28
C SER A 765 4.95 4.94 -3.31
N ALA A 766 6.29 5.10 -3.41
CA ALA A 766 6.93 5.96 -4.40
C ALA A 766 6.73 5.42 -5.82
N ARG A 767 6.57 6.33 -6.78
CA ARG A 767 6.34 5.97 -8.19
C ARG A 767 7.46 6.54 -9.08
N PRO A 768 7.70 5.92 -10.26
CA PRO A 768 8.58 6.52 -11.25
C PRO A 768 8.12 7.95 -11.59
N GLY A 769 9.07 8.89 -11.63
CA GLY A 769 8.81 10.30 -11.87
C GLY A 769 8.46 11.11 -10.62
N ASP A 770 8.22 10.48 -9.47
CA ASP A 770 8.08 11.22 -8.21
C ASP A 770 9.39 11.96 -7.89
N THR A 771 9.28 13.14 -7.28
CA THR A 771 10.39 14.05 -7.05
C THR A 771 10.44 14.61 -5.63
N PHE A 772 11.63 15.08 -5.26
CA PHE A 772 11.82 16.08 -4.22
C PHE A 772 12.99 16.98 -4.60
N GLN A 773 13.22 18.05 -3.85
CA GLN A 773 14.24 19.03 -4.19
C GLN A 773 15.23 19.24 -3.06
N ILE A 774 16.49 19.52 -3.41
CA ILE A 774 17.57 19.80 -2.46
C ILE A 774 18.20 21.14 -2.81
N ARG A 775 18.52 21.95 -1.81
CA ARG A 775 19.46 23.07 -1.95
C ARG A 775 20.46 23.07 -0.79
N THR A 776 21.68 23.57 -1.04
CA THR A 776 22.77 23.52 -0.05
C THR A 776 23.17 24.88 0.51
N ARG A 777 22.49 25.93 0.07
CA ARG A 777 22.65 27.29 0.60
C ARG A 777 21.27 27.90 0.77
N GLU A 778 21.14 28.78 1.74
CA GLU A 778 19.92 29.58 1.88
C GLU A 778 19.65 30.33 0.58
N ARG A 779 18.43 30.19 0.04
CA ARG A 779 18.01 30.76 -1.26
C ARG A 779 18.87 30.33 -2.46
N GLY A 780 19.66 29.27 -2.31
CA GLY A 780 20.36 28.64 -3.43
C GLY A 780 19.39 27.99 -4.41
N ALA A 781 19.89 27.72 -5.62
CA ALA A 781 19.14 26.96 -6.62
C ALA A 781 18.70 25.60 -6.05
N LEU A 782 17.45 25.24 -6.32
CA LEU A 782 16.91 23.92 -6.03
C LEU A 782 17.33 22.94 -7.12
N THR A 783 17.88 21.82 -6.72
CA THR A 783 18.16 20.68 -7.60
C THR A 783 17.12 19.61 -7.36
N THR A 784 16.39 19.24 -8.41
CA THR A 784 15.38 18.18 -8.35
C THR A 784 16.06 16.81 -8.35
N VAL A 785 15.60 15.93 -7.46
CA VAL A 785 15.92 14.50 -7.44
C VAL A 785 14.66 13.77 -7.89
N THR A 786 14.77 12.98 -8.95
CA THR A 786 13.68 12.18 -9.52
C THR A 786 13.91 10.70 -9.23
N ILE A 787 12.85 10.01 -8.81
CA ILE A 787 12.84 8.56 -8.63
C ILE A 787 12.63 7.90 -9.99
N ASP A 788 13.53 7.00 -10.37
CA ASP A 788 13.39 6.18 -11.58
C ASP A 788 12.83 4.80 -11.21
N ALA A 789 12.25 4.11 -12.19
CA ALA A 789 11.63 2.78 -12.00
C ALA A 789 12.58 1.70 -11.45
N ASN A 790 13.89 1.87 -11.67
CA ASN A 790 14.91 0.92 -11.22
C ASN A 790 15.72 1.43 -10.02
N ASP A 791 15.30 2.52 -9.36
CA ASP A 791 16.04 3.03 -8.24
C ASP A 791 16.01 2.09 -7.03
N THR A 792 17.18 1.91 -6.42
CA THR A 792 17.40 1.27 -5.12
C THR A 792 17.79 2.36 -4.11
N LEU A 793 17.88 2.01 -2.82
CA LEU A 793 18.38 2.95 -1.81
C LEU A 793 19.79 3.44 -2.15
N GLU A 794 20.62 2.58 -2.73
CA GLU A 794 21.99 2.88 -3.12
C GLU A 794 22.04 3.87 -4.28
N THR A 795 21.28 3.62 -5.36
CA THR A 795 21.25 4.53 -6.52
C THR A 795 20.64 5.88 -6.15
N LEU A 796 19.59 5.90 -5.33
CA LEU A 796 18.99 7.12 -4.82
C LEU A 796 19.96 7.88 -3.91
N ALA A 797 20.70 7.19 -3.03
CA ALA A 797 21.73 7.82 -2.20
C ALA A 797 22.77 8.55 -3.06
N ASP A 798 23.19 7.95 -4.16
CA ASP A 798 24.15 8.58 -5.08
C ASP A 798 23.55 9.75 -5.87
N LYS A 799 22.27 9.68 -6.27
CA LYS A 799 21.53 10.83 -6.84
C LYS A 799 21.50 12.00 -5.85
N ILE A 800 21.20 11.74 -4.59
CA ILE A 800 21.16 12.77 -3.52
C ILE A 800 22.53 13.38 -3.29
N LYS A 801 23.59 12.56 -3.21
CA LYS A 801 24.97 13.05 -3.08
C LYS A 801 25.31 13.99 -4.25
N ARG A 802 25.05 13.59 -5.49
CA ARG A 802 25.29 14.42 -6.68
C ARG A 802 24.45 15.71 -6.68
N ALA A 803 23.15 15.61 -6.40
CA ALA A 803 22.25 16.76 -6.34
C ALA A 803 22.65 17.79 -5.26
N SER A 804 23.23 17.32 -4.15
CA SER A 804 23.77 18.18 -3.10
C SER A 804 25.16 18.77 -3.41
N GLY A 805 25.75 18.47 -4.58
CA GLY A 805 27.16 18.80 -4.85
C GLY A 805 28.11 18.16 -3.83
N PHE A 806 27.82 16.94 -3.42
CA PHE A 806 28.53 16.14 -2.41
C PHE A 806 28.60 16.77 -1.01
N ARG A 807 27.70 17.70 -0.68
CA ARG A 807 27.58 18.27 0.67
C ARG A 807 26.69 17.44 1.61
N ALA A 808 26.04 16.41 1.08
CA ALA A 808 25.30 15.41 1.85
C ALA A 808 26.10 14.12 2.00
N LYS A 809 26.16 13.60 3.23
CA LYS A 809 26.47 12.20 3.51
C LYS A 809 25.16 11.42 3.55
N VAL A 810 25.02 10.47 2.64
CA VAL A 810 23.80 9.66 2.47
C VAL A 810 24.16 8.20 2.65
N GLU A 811 23.51 7.56 3.62
CA GLU A 811 23.79 6.19 4.06
C GLU A 811 22.49 5.40 4.14
N THR A 812 22.57 4.07 4.03
CA THR A 812 21.45 3.21 4.40
C THR A 812 21.48 2.90 5.89
N ALA A 813 20.36 3.03 6.57
CA ALA A 813 20.19 2.68 7.97
C ALA A 813 19.11 1.61 8.15
N THR A 814 19.02 1.05 9.35
CA THR A 814 17.95 0.12 9.74
C THR A 814 16.79 0.86 10.41
N SER A 815 15.56 0.52 10.03
CA SER A 815 14.33 0.86 10.75
C SER A 815 13.42 -0.38 10.80
N GLY A 816 13.30 -1.03 11.96
CA GLY A 816 12.62 -2.33 12.07
C GLY A 816 13.20 -3.38 11.09
N ASN A 817 12.32 -4.01 10.32
CA ASN A 817 12.65 -4.99 9.29
C ASN A 817 13.02 -4.36 7.94
N SER A 818 13.12 -3.04 7.86
CA SER A 818 13.43 -2.32 6.62
C SER A 818 14.79 -1.60 6.67
N ARG A 819 15.39 -1.44 5.50
CA ARG A 819 16.49 -0.53 5.21
C ARG A 819 15.89 0.80 4.75
N VAL A 820 16.44 1.91 5.24
CA VAL A 820 15.94 3.27 4.96
C VAL A 820 17.10 4.18 4.60
N LEU A 821 16.81 5.33 3.96
CA LEU A 821 17.82 6.36 3.76
C LEU A 821 18.07 7.16 5.05
N LYS A 822 19.33 7.56 5.25
CA LYS A 822 19.74 8.54 6.26
C LYS A 822 20.58 9.61 5.57
N ILE A 823 20.13 10.85 5.65
CA ILE A 823 20.77 12.03 5.08
C ILE A 823 21.34 12.87 6.23
N SER A 824 22.62 13.22 6.11
CA SER A 824 23.32 14.05 7.08
C SER A 824 24.27 15.00 6.35
N PRO A 825 24.73 16.09 7.00
CA PRO A 825 25.74 16.95 6.40
C PRO A 825 27.05 16.21 6.22
N ALA A 826 27.72 16.36 5.08
CA ALA A 826 29.02 15.73 4.84
C ALA A 826 30.16 16.33 5.70
N SER A 827 29.94 17.52 6.25
CA SER A 827 30.88 18.27 7.07
C SER A 827 30.15 19.24 8.00
N ASN A 828 30.83 19.74 9.04
CA ASN A 828 30.23 20.67 10.01
C ASN A 828 29.78 22.01 9.40
N ASN A 829 30.34 22.41 8.27
CA ASN A 829 29.95 23.61 7.53
C ASN A 829 28.95 23.33 6.38
N ALA A 830 28.46 22.10 6.26
CA ALA A 830 27.43 21.75 5.30
C ALA A 830 26.04 21.96 5.90
N THR A 831 25.18 22.61 5.11
CA THR A 831 23.76 22.77 5.39
C THR A 831 23.00 22.30 4.16
N LEU A 832 22.01 21.46 4.37
CA LEU A 832 21.12 20.94 3.34
C LEU A 832 19.70 21.40 3.67
N GLU A 833 18.91 21.71 2.66
CA GLU A 833 17.47 21.81 2.82
C GLU A 833 16.79 20.89 1.81
N ILE A 834 15.96 20.01 2.35
CA ILE A 834 15.14 19.04 1.63
C ILE A 834 13.75 19.63 1.54
N VAL A 835 13.23 19.76 0.33
CA VAL A 835 11.95 20.40 0.03
C VAL A 835 11.08 19.40 -0.74
N PRO A 836 9.76 19.34 -0.48
CA PRO A 836 8.83 18.50 -1.23
C PRO A 836 8.90 18.69 -2.75
N GLY A 837 8.55 17.64 -3.49
CA GLY A 837 8.33 17.72 -4.94
C GLY A 837 7.21 18.69 -5.32
N LYS A 838 7.25 19.23 -6.55
CA LYS A 838 6.22 20.15 -7.05
C LYS A 838 5.09 19.42 -7.77
N GLY A 839 3.89 20.01 -7.79
CA GLY A 839 2.79 19.55 -8.65
C GLY A 839 2.30 18.13 -8.36
N GLY A 840 2.20 17.75 -7.07
CA GLY A 840 1.70 16.43 -6.68
C GLY A 840 2.65 15.26 -6.95
N THR A 841 3.94 15.54 -7.20
CA THR A 841 4.99 14.53 -7.36
C THR A 841 5.81 14.31 -6.10
N ASP A 842 5.42 14.86 -4.95
CA ASP A 842 6.22 14.78 -3.72
C ASP A 842 6.43 13.33 -3.26
N VAL A 843 7.70 12.93 -3.18
CA VAL A 843 8.08 11.59 -2.76
C VAL A 843 8.46 11.48 -1.28
N LEU A 844 8.67 12.60 -0.57
CA LEU A 844 9.26 12.58 0.77
C LEU A 844 8.48 11.69 1.74
N ARG A 845 7.14 11.79 1.73
CA ARG A 845 6.27 10.93 2.55
C ARG A 845 6.42 9.45 2.21
N SER A 846 6.54 9.11 0.92
CA SER A 846 6.70 7.73 0.44
C SER A 846 8.05 7.12 0.88
N LEU A 847 9.08 7.95 1.02
CA LEU A 847 10.39 7.56 1.55
C LEU A 847 10.48 7.67 3.08
N GLY A 848 9.42 8.17 3.74
CA GLY A 848 9.43 8.50 5.16
C GLY A 848 10.47 9.56 5.55
N LEU A 849 10.91 10.39 4.61
CA LEU A 849 11.86 11.49 4.82
C LEU A 849 11.12 12.76 5.23
N ALA A 850 11.78 13.60 6.04
CA ALA A 850 11.21 14.86 6.48
C ALA A 850 11.70 16.04 5.63
N GLY A 851 10.76 16.85 5.13
CA GLY A 851 11.11 18.16 4.57
C GLY A 851 11.68 19.08 5.64
N GLY A 852 12.77 19.79 5.35
CA GLY A 852 13.43 20.68 6.30
C GLY A 852 14.92 20.90 6.10
N VAL A 853 15.53 21.60 7.05
CA VAL A 853 16.96 21.91 7.07
C VAL A 853 17.72 20.85 7.87
N VAL A 854 18.69 20.21 7.23
CA VAL A 854 19.63 19.27 7.85
C VAL A 854 20.99 19.95 8.00
N ARG A 855 21.44 20.17 9.23
CA ARG A 855 22.72 20.84 9.54
C ARG A 855 23.35 20.32 10.83
N ALA A 856 24.67 20.34 10.90
CA ALA A 856 25.39 19.92 12.09
C ALA A 856 25.26 20.97 13.21
N THR A 857 25.29 20.51 14.45
CA THR A 857 25.27 21.37 15.64
C THR A 857 26.50 21.11 16.50
N LYS A 858 26.87 22.09 17.32
CA LYS A 858 27.92 22.01 18.33
C LYS A 858 27.45 22.63 19.63
N THR A 859 28.15 22.36 20.72
CA THR A 859 27.91 23.01 22.01
C THR A 859 28.86 24.19 22.17
N GLU A 860 28.32 25.40 22.34
CA GLU A 860 29.06 26.61 22.72
C GLU A 860 28.39 27.23 23.95
N ASP A 861 29.17 27.53 24.99
CA ASP A 861 28.67 28.12 26.25
C ASP A 861 27.46 27.37 26.87
N GLY A 862 27.46 26.03 26.76
CA GLY A 862 26.36 25.18 27.25
C GLY A 862 25.10 25.19 26.37
N LYS A 863 25.12 25.87 25.21
CA LYS A 863 24.02 25.95 24.25
C LYS A 863 24.31 25.14 22.99
N THR A 864 23.29 24.50 22.45
CA THR A 864 23.39 23.86 21.13
C THR A 864 23.24 24.94 20.06
N VAL A 865 24.30 25.19 19.32
CA VAL A 865 24.36 26.16 18.22
C VAL A 865 24.69 25.45 16.91
N SER A 866 24.59 26.16 15.79
CA SER A 866 25.00 25.63 14.49
C SER A 866 26.51 25.38 14.44
N ALA A 867 26.91 24.29 13.79
CA ALA A 867 28.33 23.99 13.63
C ALA A 867 29.00 24.83 12.52
N ASP A 868 28.21 25.39 11.61
CA ASP A 868 28.66 26.25 10.51
C ASP A 868 28.84 27.73 10.92
N GLY A 869 28.46 28.09 12.14
CA GLY A 869 28.52 29.47 12.66
C GLY A 869 27.40 30.37 12.15
N SER A 870 26.46 29.85 11.35
CA SER A 870 25.28 30.59 10.89
C SER A 870 24.26 30.79 12.01
N GLY A 871 23.39 31.80 11.92
CA GLY A 871 22.35 32.06 12.93
C GLY A 871 21.39 30.88 13.19
N PRO A 872 20.54 30.97 14.23
CA PRO A 872 19.54 29.94 14.52
C PRO A 872 18.56 29.77 13.35
N VAL A 873 18.11 28.53 13.15
CA VAL A 873 17.10 28.17 12.15
C VAL A 873 15.91 27.62 12.93
N TYR A 874 14.73 28.15 12.67
CA TYR A 874 13.48 27.66 13.26
C TYR A 874 12.67 26.96 12.18
N GLY A 875 12.27 25.73 12.48
CA GLY A 875 11.41 24.95 11.61
C GLY A 875 9.97 25.05 12.08
N LEU A 876 9.09 25.54 11.21
CA LEU A 876 7.66 25.60 11.51
C LEU A 876 7.03 24.21 11.56
N GLN A 877 7.63 23.23 10.88
CA GLN A 877 7.10 21.87 10.71
C GLN A 877 5.67 21.87 10.16
N LEU A 878 5.43 22.77 9.19
CA LEU A 878 4.19 22.85 8.43
C LEU A 878 4.27 21.86 7.27
N PRO A 879 3.42 20.83 7.23
CA PRO A 879 3.31 19.96 6.07
C PRO A 879 2.75 20.75 4.88
N PRO A 880 2.99 20.27 3.64
CA PRO A 880 2.44 20.92 2.44
C PRO A 880 0.91 20.88 2.40
N GLU A 881 0.30 19.90 3.07
CA GLU A 881 -1.14 19.64 3.09
C GLU A 881 -1.60 19.29 4.51
N LEU A 882 -2.84 19.65 4.83
CA LEU A 882 -3.56 19.31 6.06
C LEU A 882 -5.01 18.97 5.68
N ASP A 883 -5.61 17.98 6.34
CA ASP A 883 -6.99 17.53 6.10
C ASP A 883 -7.94 18.05 7.18
N LEU A 884 -9.07 18.63 6.78
CA LEU A 884 -10.18 19.04 7.65
C LEU A 884 -11.43 18.19 7.46
N THR A 885 -11.44 17.26 6.51
CA THR A 885 -12.61 16.43 6.18
C THR A 885 -12.86 15.36 7.23
N SER A 886 -11.80 14.76 7.78
CA SER A 886 -11.89 13.78 8.87
C SER A 886 -11.83 14.41 10.26
N GLU A 887 -12.37 13.74 11.29
CA GLU A 887 -12.20 14.18 12.69
C GLU A 887 -10.73 14.13 13.12
N ALA A 888 -10.01 13.07 12.75
CA ALA A 888 -8.58 12.91 13.02
C ALA A 888 -7.77 14.02 12.34
N GLY A 889 -8.09 14.34 11.07
CA GLY A 889 -7.47 15.42 10.30
C GLY A 889 -7.62 16.77 10.99
N ARG A 890 -8.82 17.14 11.43
CA ARG A 890 -9.08 18.41 12.13
C ARG A 890 -8.29 18.55 13.43
N LYS A 891 -8.17 17.47 14.22
CA LYS A 891 -7.33 17.44 15.44
C LYS A 891 -5.85 17.64 15.09
N ASN A 892 -5.37 16.94 14.07
CA ASN A 892 -3.98 17.05 13.59
C ASN A 892 -3.67 18.47 13.07
N ALA A 893 -4.55 19.06 12.26
CA ALA A 893 -4.38 20.41 11.73
C ALA A 893 -4.23 21.46 12.85
N ASN A 894 -5.11 21.43 13.85
CA ASN A 894 -5.03 22.33 15.00
C ASN A 894 -3.73 22.17 15.79
N MET A 895 -3.29 20.92 16.03
CA MET A 895 -2.04 20.64 16.73
C MET A 895 -0.82 21.19 15.96
N VAL A 896 -0.73 20.90 14.66
CA VAL A 896 0.38 21.30 13.80
C VAL A 896 0.48 22.84 13.70
N ILE A 897 -0.63 23.51 13.44
CA ILE A 897 -0.65 24.99 13.31
C ILE A 897 -0.29 25.65 14.64
N THR A 898 -0.78 25.11 15.77
CA THR A 898 -0.43 25.61 17.11
C THR A 898 1.07 25.47 17.39
N ARG A 899 1.67 24.34 17.00
CA ARG A 899 3.12 24.13 17.10
C ARG A 899 3.90 25.14 16.27
N ALA A 900 3.50 25.37 15.02
CA ALA A 900 4.13 26.34 14.12
C ALA A 900 4.06 27.77 14.71
N MET A 901 2.90 28.17 15.24
CA MET A 901 2.76 29.45 15.94
C MET A 901 3.72 29.57 17.13
N SER A 902 3.91 28.50 17.91
CA SER A 902 4.85 28.48 19.04
C SER A 902 6.31 28.66 18.60
N GLN A 903 6.69 28.09 17.44
CA GLN A 903 8.03 28.29 16.86
C GLN A 903 8.26 29.75 16.45
N VAL A 904 7.27 30.40 15.83
CA VAL A 904 7.36 31.84 15.51
C VAL A 904 7.47 32.69 16.78
N ARG A 905 6.73 32.35 17.84
CA ARG A 905 6.84 33.03 19.14
C ARG A 905 8.23 32.90 19.76
N THR A 906 8.84 31.74 19.62
CA THR A 906 10.20 31.45 20.13
C THR A 906 11.23 32.27 19.36
N ALA A 907 11.19 32.23 18.03
CA ALA A 907 12.03 33.02 17.15
C ALA A 907 11.95 34.53 17.47
N TYR A 908 10.73 35.06 17.62
CA TYR A 908 10.51 36.45 17.99
C TYR A 908 11.12 36.82 19.35
N ARG A 909 10.96 35.95 20.36
CA ARG A 909 11.51 36.18 21.70
C ARG A 909 13.03 36.24 21.68
N GLU A 910 13.69 35.37 20.92
CA GLU A 910 15.15 35.36 20.85
C GLU A 910 15.72 36.59 20.15
N ILE A 911 15.05 37.13 19.12
CA ILE A 911 15.40 38.43 18.53
C ILE A 911 15.23 39.55 19.56
N ALA A 912 14.14 39.52 20.33
CA ALA A 912 13.87 40.50 21.39
C ALA A 912 14.95 40.46 22.48
N ASP A 913 15.28 39.29 22.99
CA ASP A 913 16.30 39.11 24.03
C ASP A 913 17.68 39.55 23.52
N THR A 914 18.03 39.20 22.27
CA THR A 914 19.27 39.62 21.62
C THR A 914 19.35 41.15 21.47
N ALA A 915 18.27 41.78 21.01
CA ALA A 915 18.17 43.23 20.87
C ALA A 915 18.30 43.96 22.22
N LEU A 916 17.82 43.36 23.30
CA LEU A 916 17.91 43.87 24.67
C LEU A 916 19.25 43.53 25.36
N GLY A 917 20.14 42.77 24.70
CA GLY A 917 21.42 42.35 25.27
C GLY A 917 21.29 41.33 26.41
N ILE A 918 20.17 40.61 26.47
CA ILE A 918 19.90 39.62 27.51
C ILE A 918 20.66 38.34 27.15
N LYS A 919 21.75 38.05 27.88
CA LYS A 919 22.40 36.75 27.83
C LYS A 919 21.63 35.79 28.75
N THR A 920 20.94 34.82 28.17
CA THR A 920 20.35 33.70 28.93
C THR A 920 21.47 32.76 29.39
N ASP A 921 22.03 32.99 30.58
CA ASP A 921 22.94 32.02 31.23
C ASP A 921 22.12 30.82 31.71
N THR A 922 22.27 29.68 31.03
CA THR A 922 21.76 28.37 31.48
C THR A 922 22.84 27.59 32.22
N THR A 923 23.61 28.25 33.09
CA THR A 923 24.34 27.53 34.14
C THR A 923 23.36 27.23 35.28
N SER A 924 22.59 26.16 35.12
CA SER A 924 22.07 25.43 36.28
C SER A 924 23.26 24.73 36.95
N GLY A 925 24.04 25.50 37.71
CA GLY A 925 24.83 24.94 38.80
C GLY A 925 23.84 24.43 39.84
N SER A 926 23.88 23.13 40.10
CA SER A 926 23.16 22.49 41.20
C SER A 926 23.43 23.22 42.52
N GLY A 927 22.37 23.70 43.16
CA GLY A 927 22.33 24.02 44.58
C GLY A 927 22.46 25.50 44.95
N LYS A 928 21.32 26.15 45.22
CA LYS A 928 21.05 26.87 46.48
C LYS A 928 19.54 26.93 46.75
N THR A 929 19.06 26.07 47.64
CA THR A 929 17.77 26.20 48.31
C THR A 929 17.87 27.31 49.36
N GLY A 930 17.25 28.47 49.12
CA GLY A 930 17.18 29.51 50.16
C GLY A 930 16.95 30.97 49.74
N GLY A 931 16.50 31.26 48.51
CA GLY A 931 16.13 32.62 48.11
C GLY A 931 14.62 32.81 48.04
N THR A 932 14.08 33.87 48.64
CA THR A 932 12.67 34.25 48.49
C THR A 932 12.31 34.48 47.02
N VAL A 933 11.31 33.73 46.53
CA VAL A 933 10.80 33.80 45.16
C VAL A 933 10.43 35.26 44.80
N PRO A 934 10.99 35.82 43.69
CA PRO A 934 10.67 37.16 43.21
C PRO A 934 9.16 37.39 43.06
N ALA A 935 8.69 38.57 43.45
CA ALA A 935 7.25 38.91 43.48
C ALA A 935 6.54 38.70 42.13
N TYR A 936 7.25 38.88 41.01
CA TYR A 936 6.66 38.66 39.68
C TYR A 936 6.33 37.18 39.42
N LEU A 937 7.17 36.24 39.88
CA LEU A 937 6.92 34.80 39.73
C LEU A 937 5.80 34.33 40.66
N LYS A 938 5.71 34.88 41.87
CA LYS A 938 4.54 34.65 42.75
C LYS A 938 3.25 35.13 42.11
N ASN A 939 3.26 36.32 41.49
CA ASN A 939 2.08 36.86 40.81
C ASN A 939 1.73 36.05 39.55
N GLN A 940 2.72 35.53 38.84
CA GLN A 940 2.50 34.72 37.64
C GLN A 940 1.95 33.33 37.99
N VAL A 941 2.44 32.68 39.05
CA VAL A 941 1.88 31.43 39.57
C VAL A 941 0.48 31.63 40.11
N ALA A 942 0.21 32.73 40.85
CA ALA A 942 -1.14 33.05 41.32
C ALA A 942 -2.12 33.27 40.15
N ASN A 943 -1.68 33.90 39.06
CA ASN A 943 -2.49 34.05 37.85
C ASN A 943 -2.75 32.72 37.13
N TYR A 944 -1.77 31.82 37.08
CA TYR A 944 -1.96 30.48 36.52
C TYR A 944 -2.87 29.61 37.40
N GLN A 945 -2.76 29.71 38.72
CA GLN A 945 -3.65 29.01 39.66
C GLN A 945 -5.09 29.56 39.56
N ALA A 946 -5.25 30.87 39.39
CA ALA A 946 -6.55 31.50 39.16
C ALA A 946 -7.16 31.12 37.80
N ALA A 947 -6.32 30.96 36.76
CA ALA A 947 -6.76 30.47 35.45
C ALA A 947 -7.14 28.99 35.49
N LEU A 948 -6.38 28.15 36.21
CA LEU A 948 -6.66 26.73 36.39
C LEU A 948 -7.95 26.52 37.19
N ASN A 949 -8.16 27.27 38.27
CA ASN A 949 -9.40 27.21 39.06
C ASN A 949 -10.64 27.67 38.27
N ARG A 950 -10.47 28.52 37.24
CA ARG A 950 -11.54 28.88 36.29
C ARG A 950 -11.75 27.82 35.21
N LEU A 951 -10.77 26.96 34.96
CA LEU A 951 -10.83 25.88 33.96
C LEU A 951 -11.38 24.58 34.55
N THR A 952 -11.21 24.36 35.87
CA THR A 952 -11.67 23.15 36.58
C THR A 952 -12.88 23.41 37.48
N GLY A 953 -13.36 24.65 37.54
CA GLY A 953 -14.58 25.05 38.25
C GLY A 953 -15.67 25.43 37.26
N GLY A 954 -16.31 24.41 36.69
CA GLY A 954 -17.46 24.49 35.78
C GLY A 954 -18.06 23.11 35.61
#